data_AF-A0A9E2XBI1-F1
#
_entry.id   AF-A0A9E2XBI1-F1
#
_cell.length_a   1.000
_cell.length_b   1.000
_cell.length_c   1.000
_cell.angle_alpha   90.00
_cell.angle_beta   90.00
_cell.angle_gamma   90.00
#
_symmetry.space_group_name_H-M   'P 1'
#
loop_
_entity.id
_entity.type
_entity.pdbx_description
1 polymer ?
#
loop_
_entity_poly.entity_id
_entity_poly.type
_entity_poly.pdbx_seq_one_letter_code
_entity_poly.pdbx_strand_id
1 'polypeptide(L)'
;AQLYYWDASGPGTTNQLSLPAGWNVTGLWLDTSTPKPPPSPLSSNTVTLAQGVQSVGNSTLSPTTLSYSPTVLGPQNIAALYNFPLNGLNVQTGNVGLIEPGIGSALPNDQAGASFQSSLDNFLSGNLGLNGTGTVYTQGVNGQAYGNGGGGERSLDVGVVSAVNPGSNISLYNGSGNSAATGLAQSSVFTATQSAIWDPTPNRANVTSDSFGAGPHPAPGSPFYSAVWQLSIDAALLNQTSFIALGDGGSGGETGNGLTNVRFNATQPWNVMVGGTSLSTVSAAQNDPSLGSLFAPALAGNLQAIWQLVSAGLTVLPADAAAGGYFTEAVWNTYYVSGNQITSLPGGPFLASYLVNSAGAGGVDVTQPAPLYQTEYGLNPTTSDGYPPTTGRGVPDVSADAGGNLNYRVPSGNMLAASQSGGTSAASPLWASLAVQLNAIFNDQGLPNLGYMNDLLYTASAVDPASFNDVQLGNNISSFILGGSYTTINNSGKGVSVGPTGFGYSATPGYDLTTGLGSPNGLVLARTMTALAQAQMFFANEPSVVTQTASGAWQSGARESLLVQITLPAGSANVSLTAGAKSLKMTSGASGQYAWTSRFAGQVEQSYFDDDLVRLFDQQSQGALGQLDVGADDPLSIFMNGASAGGVAPLLTSAAGFADFQTSAGDVRLALPVAIAETADGLNNQQAILRVRGGGVDNVSVAFYRVDDLTGDIGTFHPGDAGYAAAAASRFYQLGSGGNWLAGPGDGNYEQAMLEHVNAGDIIAMEFTNNTHGNTFWAFAQANEQVGGQNVGHLWNYAMNTWGWEDTFGGGDRDFNDLVVQFDFTSNSGHGWIK
;
A
#
# COMPACT_ATOMS: atom_id res chain seq x y z
N ALA A 1 20.61 -1.23 25.83
CA ALA A 1 21.25 0.07 26.14
C ALA A 1 21.19 0.33 27.65
N GLN A 2 22.24 0.90 28.26
CA GLN A 2 22.18 1.35 29.67
C GLN A 2 21.68 2.80 29.69
N LEU A 3 20.55 3.05 30.36
CA LEU A 3 20.01 4.39 30.56
C LEU A 3 20.82 5.08 31.67
N TYR A 4 21.46 6.20 31.36
CA TYR A 4 22.19 7.01 32.33
C TYR A 4 21.45 8.33 32.55
N TYR A 5 21.11 8.62 33.80
CA TYR A 5 20.42 9.86 34.17
C TYR A 5 21.43 11.00 34.33
N TRP A 6 21.15 12.15 33.72
CA TRP A 6 21.91 13.38 33.89
C TRP A 6 20.98 14.49 34.37
N ASP A 7 21.21 14.96 35.60
CA ASP A 7 20.43 16.05 36.21
C ASP A 7 21.08 17.40 35.91
N ALA A 8 20.34 18.29 35.24
CA ALA A 8 20.76 19.66 34.94
C ALA A 8 20.05 20.71 35.83
N SER A 9 19.26 20.31 36.84
CA SER A 9 18.31 21.20 37.53
C SER A 9 18.85 21.99 38.74
N GLY A 10 20.05 22.58 38.61
CA GLY A 10 20.58 23.56 39.58
C GLY A 10 20.67 24.97 38.97
N PRO A 11 19.98 26.01 39.49
CA PRO A 11 20.17 27.37 39.02
C PRO A 11 21.60 27.84 39.32
N GLY A 12 22.43 27.97 38.28
CA GLY A 12 23.81 28.47 38.35
C GLY A 12 24.94 27.47 38.06
N THR A 13 24.64 26.21 37.71
CA THR A 13 25.69 25.24 37.35
C THR A 13 25.82 25.08 35.83
N THR A 14 26.91 25.59 35.25
CA THR A 14 27.38 25.18 33.92
C THR A 14 28.09 23.83 34.04
N ASN A 15 27.33 22.74 34.21
CA ASN A 15 27.90 21.40 34.12
C ASN A 15 27.88 20.98 32.65
N GLN A 16 29.06 20.86 32.04
CA GLN A 16 29.20 20.23 30.73
C GLN A 16 28.96 18.72 30.89
N LEU A 17 28.16 18.11 30.01
CA LEU A 17 28.06 16.65 29.91
C LEU A 17 29.46 16.08 29.64
N SER A 18 30.05 15.40 30.62
CA SER A 18 31.34 14.73 30.51
C SER A 18 31.12 13.23 30.48
N LEU A 19 31.38 12.60 29.33
CA LEU A 19 31.38 11.15 29.20
C LEU A 19 32.70 10.60 29.78
N PRO A 20 32.69 9.51 30.56
CA PRO A 20 33.91 8.93 31.12
C PRO A 20 34.93 8.55 30.03
N ALA A 21 36.22 8.81 30.30
CA ALA A 21 37.30 8.40 29.40
C ALA A 21 37.29 6.86 29.24
N GLY A 22 37.12 6.38 28.00
CA GLY A 22 37.07 4.94 27.67
C GLY A 22 35.70 4.41 27.27
N TRP A 23 34.63 5.22 27.32
CA TRP A 23 33.35 4.82 26.74
C TRP A 23 33.38 4.93 25.22
N ASN A 24 33.17 3.80 24.54
CA ASN A 24 32.94 3.78 23.10
C ASN A 24 31.44 3.97 22.84
N VAL A 25 30.96 5.22 22.88
CA VAL A 25 29.53 5.56 22.73
C VAL A 25 29.20 5.71 21.25
N THR A 26 28.39 4.79 20.71
CA THR A 26 27.85 4.89 19.35
C THR A 26 26.58 5.74 19.30
N GLY A 27 25.74 5.69 20.34
CA GLY A 27 24.48 6.44 20.42
C GLY A 27 24.24 7.08 21.78
N LEU A 28 23.61 8.26 21.79
CA LEU A 28 23.25 9.02 23.00
C LEU A 28 21.85 9.63 22.80
N TRP A 29 21.02 9.68 23.85
CA TRP A 29 19.73 10.39 23.83
C TRP A 29 19.51 11.20 25.10
N LEU A 30 18.91 12.39 24.98
CA LEU A 30 18.52 13.22 26.12
C LEU A 30 17.01 13.18 26.30
N ASP A 31 16.56 12.79 27.49
CA ASP A 31 15.15 12.75 27.85
C ASP A 31 14.63 14.12 28.30
N THR A 32 14.80 15.13 27.43
CA THR A 32 14.36 16.51 27.64
C THR A 32 13.99 17.17 26.33
N SER A 33 12.98 18.04 26.33
CA SER A 33 12.70 18.92 25.20
C SER A 33 13.84 19.92 24.99
N THR A 34 14.41 19.93 23.79
CA THR A 34 15.37 20.96 23.37
C THR A 34 14.67 21.95 22.43
N PRO A 35 14.85 23.27 22.62
CA PRO A 35 14.27 24.27 21.72
C PRO A 35 14.68 24.04 20.27
N LYS A 36 13.72 24.09 19.33
CA LYS A 36 14.03 24.12 17.90
C LYS A 36 14.67 25.48 17.57
N PRO A 37 15.86 25.52 16.94
CA PRO A 37 16.39 26.78 16.44
C PRO A 37 15.40 27.35 15.39
N PRO A 38 15.26 28.68 15.28
CA PRO A 38 14.41 29.27 14.25
C PRO A 38 14.93 28.87 12.86
N PRO A 39 14.03 28.52 11.92
CA PRO A 39 14.45 28.20 10.57
C PRO A 39 15.10 29.42 9.92
N SER A 40 16.19 29.19 9.20
CA SER A 40 16.77 30.21 8.31
C SER A 40 16.14 30.04 6.91
N PRO A 41 15.75 31.13 6.23
CA PRO A 41 15.25 31.03 4.86
C PRO A 41 16.38 30.57 3.95
N LEU A 42 16.15 29.47 3.24
CA LEU A 42 17.05 28.89 2.25
C LEU A 42 16.61 29.19 0.81
N SER A 43 15.39 29.72 0.66
CA SER A 43 14.85 30.31 -0.56
C SER A 43 14.23 31.68 -0.24
N SER A 44 14.16 32.57 -1.23
CA SER A 44 13.45 33.85 -1.14
C SER A 44 12.33 33.99 -2.19
N ASN A 45 12.10 32.97 -3.01
CA ASN A 45 11.12 33.02 -4.08
C ASN A 45 9.73 32.71 -3.52
N THR A 46 8.78 33.64 -3.68
CA THR A 46 7.40 33.46 -3.25
C THR A 46 6.44 33.42 -4.44
N VAL A 47 5.36 32.66 -4.31
CA VAL A 47 4.29 32.54 -5.30
C VAL A 47 2.98 33.16 -4.79
N THR A 48 2.11 33.53 -5.73
CA THR A 48 0.72 33.91 -5.43
C THR A 48 -0.13 32.64 -5.43
N LEU A 49 -0.86 32.40 -4.34
CA LEU A 49 -1.79 31.29 -4.23
C LEU A 49 -3.12 31.60 -4.92
N ALA A 50 -3.72 30.59 -5.54
CA ALA A 50 -5.09 30.66 -6.02
C ALA A 50 -6.05 30.83 -4.83
N GLN A 51 -7.15 31.56 -5.04
CA GLN A 51 -8.20 31.67 -4.03
C GLN A 51 -8.98 30.36 -3.91
N GLY A 52 -9.50 30.07 -2.72
CA GLY A 52 -10.28 28.86 -2.46
C GLY A 52 -9.43 27.68 -1.96
N VAL A 53 -9.91 26.48 -2.23
CA VAL A 53 -9.30 25.21 -1.80
C VAL A 53 -7.94 25.02 -2.49
N GLN A 54 -6.93 24.54 -1.76
CA GLN A 54 -5.58 24.34 -2.31
C GLN A 54 -5.33 22.89 -2.79
N SER A 55 -6.24 21.97 -2.47
CA SER A 55 -6.28 20.60 -2.99
C SER A 55 -7.73 20.16 -3.20
N VAL A 56 -7.95 19.23 -4.12
CA VAL A 56 -9.27 18.65 -4.41
C VAL A 56 -9.65 17.60 -3.37
N GLY A 57 -10.94 17.29 -3.24
CA GLY A 57 -11.43 16.18 -2.44
C GLY A 57 -11.32 16.36 -0.93
N ASN A 58 -11.26 17.60 -0.43
CA ASN A 58 -11.11 17.94 0.99
C ASN A 58 -12.20 18.90 1.50
N SER A 59 -13.23 19.15 0.68
CA SER A 59 -14.08 20.35 0.77
C SER A 59 -15.57 20.08 0.71
N THR A 60 -16.03 18.92 1.19
CA THR A 60 -17.44 18.57 1.21
C THR A 60 -18.27 19.52 2.09
N LEU A 61 -19.38 20.00 1.54
CA LEU A 61 -20.22 21.05 2.14
C LEU A 61 -21.63 20.55 2.46
N SER A 62 -22.25 21.13 3.48
CA SER A 62 -23.69 20.98 3.69
C SER A 62 -24.45 21.63 2.52
N PRO A 63 -25.39 20.92 1.86
CA PRO A 63 -26.21 21.49 0.78
C PRO A 63 -27.07 22.68 1.22
N THR A 64 -27.30 22.83 2.52
CA THR A 64 -28.19 23.86 3.09
C THR A 64 -27.46 25.07 3.64
N THR A 65 -26.33 24.86 4.33
CA THR A 65 -25.58 25.94 4.98
C THR A 65 -24.33 26.36 4.21
N LEU A 66 -23.94 25.60 3.18
CA LEU A 66 -22.71 25.79 2.41
C LEU A 66 -21.44 25.88 3.29
N SER A 67 -21.51 25.29 4.48
CA SER A 67 -20.41 25.17 5.43
C SER A 67 -19.82 23.77 5.36
N TYR A 68 -18.54 23.63 5.70
CA TYR A 68 -17.86 22.34 5.73
C TYR A 68 -18.63 21.31 6.57
N SER A 69 -18.88 20.13 5.99
CA SER A 69 -19.75 19.09 6.58
C SER A 69 -19.27 17.69 6.20
N PRO A 70 -18.13 17.23 6.76
CA PRO A 70 -17.53 15.94 6.44
C PRO A 70 -18.39 14.77 6.86
N THR A 71 -18.24 13.65 6.16
CA THR A 71 -18.74 12.35 6.62
C THR A 71 -17.99 11.96 7.90
N VAL A 72 -18.69 11.39 8.90
CA VAL A 72 -18.06 10.95 10.16
C VAL A 72 -18.44 9.50 10.45
N LEU A 73 -17.48 8.59 10.30
CA LEU A 73 -17.69 7.15 10.46
C LEU A 73 -16.93 6.59 11.67
N GLY A 74 -17.42 5.47 12.21
CA GLY A 74 -16.62 4.66 13.12
C GLY A 74 -15.42 4.04 12.40
N PRO A 75 -14.26 3.88 13.05
CA PRO A 75 -13.05 3.35 12.40
C PRO A 75 -13.25 1.99 11.73
N GLN A 76 -14.10 1.11 12.28
CA GLN A 76 -14.45 -0.18 11.69
C GLN A 76 -15.16 -0.05 10.33
N ASN A 77 -15.95 1.01 10.14
CA ASN A 77 -16.61 1.26 8.85
C ASN A 77 -15.63 1.83 7.82
N ILE A 78 -14.58 2.53 8.26
CA ILE A 78 -13.50 3.00 7.38
C ILE A 78 -12.64 1.80 6.96
N ALA A 79 -12.30 0.92 7.90
CA ALA A 79 -11.64 -0.36 7.60
C ALA A 79 -12.43 -1.22 6.60
N ALA A 80 -13.77 -1.19 6.66
CA ALA A 80 -14.63 -1.83 5.68
C ALA A 80 -14.51 -1.22 4.28
N LEU A 81 -14.37 0.11 4.16
CA LEU A 81 -14.14 0.78 2.87
C LEU A 81 -12.77 0.43 2.26
N TYR A 82 -11.80 0.04 3.09
CA TYR A 82 -10.51 -0.49 2.66
C TYR A 82 -10.45 -2.01 2.55
N ASN A 83 -11.60 -2.70 2.60
CA ASN A 83 -11.69 -4.16 2.49
C ASN A 83 -10.78 -4.90 3.49
N PHE A 84 -10.73 -4.46 4.76
CA PHE A 84 -9.94 -5.17 5.77
C PHE A 84 -10.38 -6.64 5.89
N PRO A 85 -9.43 -7.60 5.88
CA PRO A 85 -9.73 -9.01 5.62
C PRO A 85 -10.55 -9.67 6.73
N LEU A 86 -10.45 -9.20 7.97
CA LEU A 86 -11.19 -9.77 9.11
C LEU A 86 -12.39 -8.92 9.54
N ASN A 87 -12.77 -7.92 8.73
CA ASN A 87 -13.90 -7.06 9.04
C ASN A 87 -15.20 -7.87 9.21
N GLY A 88 -15.90 -7.64 10.32
CA GLY A 88 -17.14 -8.36 10.66
C GLY A 88 -16.93 -9.79 11.20
N LEU A 89 -15.69 -10.30 11.25
CA LEU A 89 -15.37 -11.60 11.84
C LEU A 89 -14.98 -11.46 13.31
N ASN A 90 -15.33 -12.46 14.12
CA ASN A 90 -14.93 -12.53 15.52
C ASN A 90 -13.60 -13.28 15.68
N VAL A 91 -12.51 -12.65 15.26
CA VAL A 91 -11.15 -13.23 15.32
C VAL A 91 -10.33 -12.52 16.40
N GLN A 92 -9.70 -13.31 17.26
CA GLN A 92 -8.72 -12.80 18.22
C GLN A 92 -7.41 -12.51 17.50
N THR A 93 -7.10 -11.23 17.30
CA THR A 93 -5.85 -10.77 16.71
C THR A 93 -4.79 -10.46 17.80
N GLY A 94 -3.59 -10.12 17.36
CA GLY A 94 -2.46 -9.79 18.23
C GLY A 94 -2.63 -8.50 19.03
N ASN A 95 -1.75 -8.32 20.03
CA ASN A 95 -1.65 -7.10 20.82
C ASN A 95 -1.03 -5.96 19.98
N VAL A 96 -1.64 -4.77 20.05
CA VAL A 96 -1.17 -3.56 19.36
C VAL A 96 -0.50 -2.63 20.36
N GLY A 97 0.69 -2.18 20.05
CA GLY A 97 1.42 -1.19 20.83
C GLY A 97 1.15 0.23 20.35
N LEU A 98 0.86 1.14 21.26
CA LEU A 98 0.73 2.57 20.96
C LEU A 98 1.82 3.34 21.69
N ILE A 99 2.59 4.12 20.93
CA ILE A 99 3.62 5.00 21.48
C ILE A 99 2.93 6.24 22.02
N GLU A 100 2.82 6.34 23.35
CA GLU A 100 1.98 7.33 24.04
C GLU A 100 2.80 8.08 25.11
N PRO A 101 3.79 8.92 24.72
CA PRO A 101 4.80 9.43 25.62
C PRO A 101 4.20 10.16 26.83
N GLY A 102 4.43 9.61 28.03
CA GLY A 102 4.03 10.20 29.31
C GLY A 102 2.52 10.25 29.63
N ILE A 103 1.61 9.90 28.72
CA ILE A 103 0.14 10.03 28.94
C ILE A 103 -0.50 8.72 29.41
N GLY A 104 -0.20 7.60 28.75
CA GLY A 104 -0.75 6.29 29.05
C GLY A 104 -2.27 6.26 29.18
N SER A 105 -2.77 5.54 30.18
CA SER A 105 -4.20 5.45 30.48
C SER A 105 -4.70 6.58 31.39
N ALA A 106 -3.89 7.61 31.67
CA ALA A 106 -4.29 8.71 32.54
C ALA A 106 -5.55 9.41 32.03
N LEU A 107 -6.42 9.80 32.96
CA LEU A 107 -7.63 10.57 32.71
C LEU A 107 -7.70 11.78 33.66
N PRO A 108 -8.55 12.78 33.39
CA PRO A 108 -8.75 13.90 34.31
C PRO A 108 -9.17 13.41 35.69
N ASN A 109 -8.37 13.74 36.71
CA ASN A 109 -8.56 13.29 38.10
C ASN A 109 -8.47 11.76 38.33
N ASP A 110 -7.96 10.99 37.37
CA ASP A 110 -7.69 9.56 37.48
C ASP A 110 -6.30 9.27 36.86
N GLN A 111 -5.28 9.64 37.64
CA GLN A 111 -3.87 9.46 37.25
C GLN A 111 -3.52 7.98 37.05
N ALA A 112 -4.19 7.07 37.75
CA ALA A 112 -3.93 5.63 37.65
C ALA A 112 -4.61 4.98 36.43
N GLY A 113 -5.52 5.69 35.76
CA GLY A 113 -6.28 5.18 34.62
C GLY A 113 -7.28 4.07 35.00
N ALA A 114 -7.72 4.01 36.26
CA ALA A 114 -8.57 2.93 36.76
C ALA A 114 -9.93 2.84 36.05
N SER A 115 -10.43 3.97 35.54
CA SER A 115 -11.69 4.05 34.79
C SER A 115 -11.52 3.97 33.27
N PHE A 116 -10.29 3.85 32.77
CA PHE A 116 -9.98 3.92 31.34
C PHE A 116 -10.69 2.82 30.54
N GLN A 117 -10.52 1.55 30.94
CA GLN A 117 -11.14 0.41 30.26
C GLN A 117 -12.67 0.56 30.21
N SER A 118 -13.30 0.86 31.34
CA SER A 118 -14.76 1.02 31.37
C SER A 118 -15.26 2.17 30.49
N SER A 119 -14.46 3.23 30.33
CA SER A 119 -14.80 4.34 29.44
C SER A 119 -14.67 3.95 27.97
N LEU A 120 -13.66 3.16 27.63
CA LEU A 120 -13.50 2.57 26.31
C LEU A 120 -14.68 1.63 25.97
N ASP A 121 -15.04 0.72 26.88
CA ASP A 121 -16.16 -0.20 26.68
C ASP A 121 -17.49 0.54 26.47
N ASN A 122 -17.71 1.64 27.22
CA ASN A 122 -18.86 2.51 27.05
C ASN A 122 -18.87 3.22 25.69
N PHE A 123 -17.71 3.65 25.19
CA PHE A 123 -17.61 4.22 23.85
C PHE A 123 -17.93 3.18 22.77
N LEU A 124 -17.30 1.99 22.84
CA LEU A 124 -17.51 0.92 21.87
C LEU A 124 -19.00 0.53 21.81
N SER A 125 -19.60 0.24 22.95
CA SER A 125 -21.01 -0.19 23.01
C SER A 125 -21.99 0.94 22.76
N GLY A 126 -21.79 2.11 23.38
CA GLY A 126 -22.73 3.23 23.36
C GLY A 126 -22.65 4.13 22.14
N ASN A 127 -21.47 4.27 21.52
CA ASN A 127 -21.27 5.13 20.36
C ASN A 127 -21.11 4.36 19.04
N LEU A 128 -20.58 3.14 19.07
CA LEU A 128 -20.33 2.34 17.86
C LEU A 128 -21.19 1.07 17.77
N GLY A 129 -21.85 0.65 18.85
CA GLY A 129 -22.64 -0.59 18.87
C GLY A 129 -21.77 -1.85 18.84
N LEU A 130 -20.51 -1.76 19.26
CA LEU A 130 -19.53 -2.84 19.29
C LEU A 130 -19.37 -3.41 20.70
N ASN A 131 -19.04 -4.70 20.79
CA ASN A 131 -18.63 -5.33 22.04
C ASN A 131 -17.15 -5.72 21.93
N GLY A 132 -16.30 -5.05 22.71
CA GLY A 132 -14.88 -5.37 22.82
C GLY A 132 -14.60 -6.39 23.91
N THR A 133 -13.61 -7.25 23.68
CA THR A 133 -13.02 -8.13 24.71
C THR A 133 -11.55 -7.82 24.98
N GLY A 134 -10.93 -6.99 24.13
CA GLY A 134 -9.57 -6.50 24.29
C GLY A 134 -9.40 -5.64 25.56
N THR A 135 -8.21 -5.72 26.14
CA THR A 135 -7.85 -4.96 27.34
C THR A 135 -6.73 -3.96 27.06
N VAL A 136 -6.75 -2.85 27.80
CA VAL A 136 -5.71 -1.82 27.70
C VAL A 136 -4.72 -1.95 28.87
N TYR A 137 -3.45 -2.15 28.52
CA TYR A 137 -2.33 -2.15 29.43
C TYR A 137 -1.51 -0.87 29.28
N THR A 138 -0.90 -0.40 30.37
CA THR A 138 0.04 0.73 30.31
C THR A 138 1.39 0.31 30.88
N GLN A 139 2.41 0.33 30.02
CA GLN A 139 3.80 0.18 30.43
C GLN A 139 4.24 1.48 31.11
N GLY A 140 4.77 1.38 32.33
CA GLY A 140 5.21 2.55 33.09
C GLY A 140 4.05 3.38 33.69
N VAL A 141 2.98 2.73 34.15
CA VAL A 141 1.78 3.39 34.71
C VAL A 141 2.09 4.42 35.81
N ASN A 142 3.10 4.19 36.66
CA ASN A 142 3.47 5.14 37.73
C ASN A 142 4.03 6.47 37.20
N GLY A 143 4.52 6.49 35.96
CA GLY A 143 5.05 7.67 35.29
C GLY A 143 4.03 8.41 34.44
N GLN A 144 2.78 7.94 34.35
CA GLN A 144 1.78 8.54 33.47
C GLN A 144 1.17 9.81 34.08
N ALA A 145 0.80 10.79 33.27
CA ALA A 145 0.04 11.96 33.70
C ALA A 145 -0.80 12.57 32.58
N TYR A 146 -2.02 13.02 32.92
CA TYR A 146 -2.89 13.74 31.98
C TYR A 146 -2.37 15.16 31.63
N GLY A 147 -1.53 15.73 32.50
CA GLY A 147 -1.23 17.17 32.57
C GLY A 147 -0.42 17.83 31.46
N ASN A 148 -0.02 17.13 30.39
CA ASN A 148 0.93 17.66 29.38
C ASN A 148 0.40 17.65 27.94
N GLY A 149 -0.92 17.53 27.72
CA GLY A 149 -1.46 17.29 26.38
C GLY A 149 -1.30 15.83 25.95
N GLY A 150 -1.81 15.46 24.78
CA GLY A 150 -1.75 14.08 24.25
C GLY A 150 -2.95 13.20 24.58
N GLY A 151 -3.82 13.58 25.54
CA GLY A 151 -5.02 12.78 25.84
C GLY A 151 -5.96 12.58 24.64
N GLY A 152 -6.09 13.59 23.77
CA GLY A 152 -6.87 13.49 22.53
C GLY A 152 -6.24 12.54 21.49
N GLU A 153 -4.92 12.61 21.35
CA GLU A 153 -4.13 11.72 20.49
C GLU A 153 -4.25 10.27 20.94
N ARG A 154 -3.99 10.02 22.22
CA ARG A 154 -4.16 8.71 22.84
C ARG A 154 -5.56 8.14 22.64
N SER A 155 -6.58 8.97 22.83
CA SER A 155 -7.96 8.55 22.65
C SER A 155 -8.28 8.23 21.18
N LEU A 156 -7.72 8.98 20.23
CA LEU A 156 -7.82 8.69 18.79
C LEU A 156 -7.21 7.32 18.49
N ASP A 157 -5.96 7.09 18.87
CA ASP A 157 -5.23 5.86 18.54
C ASP A 157 -5.90 4.63 19.15
N VAL A 158 -6.25 4.69 20.45
CA VAL A 158 -7.00 3.63 21.13
C VAL A 158 -8.37 3.41 20.47
N GLY A 159 -9.07 4.49 20.11
CA GLY A 159 -10.38 4.43 19.46
C GLY A 159 -10.34 3.75 18.09
N VAL A 160 -9.32 4.03 17.28
CA VAL A 160 -9.10 3.38 15.98
C VAL A 160 -8.84 1.89 16.16
N VAL A 161 -7.85 1.53 16.98
CA VAL A 161 -7.46 0.12 17.16
C VAL A 161 -8.59 -0.71 17.75
N SER A 162 -9.22 -0.24 18.81
CA SER A 162 -10.28 -0.99 19.52
C SER A 162 -11.57 -1.11 18.72
N ALA A 163 -11.88 -0.17 17.82
CA ALA A 163 -13.04 -0.27 16.96
C ALA A 163 -12.80 -1.27 15.82
N VAL A 164 -11.60 -1.24 15.20
CA VAL A 164 -11.26 -2.14 14.09
C VAL A 164 -11.00 -3.57 14.58
N ASN A 165 -10.31 -3.72 15.71
CA ASN A 165 -9.95 -5.00 16.32
C ASN A 165 -10.47 -5.09 17.77
N PRO A 166 -11.79 -5.26 17.98
CA PRO A 166 -12.39 -5.24 19.32
C PRO A 166 -11.90 -6.35 20.26
N GLY A 167 -11.27 -7.40 19.73
CA GLY A 167 -10.61 -8.44 20.51
C GLY A 167 -9.14 -8.15 20.87
N SER A 168 -8.46 -7.24 20.18
CA SER A 168 -7.04 -6.96 20.41
C SER A 168 -6.80 -6.33 21.77
N ASN A 169 -5.82 -6.84 22.51
CA ASN A 169 -5.22 -6.06 23.59
C ASN A 169 -4.46 -4.85 23.01
N ILE A 170 -4.37 -3.79 23.81
CA ILE A 170 -3.65 -2.58 23.48
C ILE A 170 -2.63 -2.29 24.59
N SER A 171 -1.39 -2.02 24.23
CA SER A 171 -0.33 -1.65 25.17
C SER A 171 0.12 -0.22 24.92
N LEU A 172 -0.12 0.67 25.88
CA LEU A 172 0.29 2.07 25.85
C LEU A 172 1.69 2.20 26.46
N TYR A 173 2.63 2.74 25.69
CA TYR A 173 4.03 2.89 26.12
C TYR A 173 4.34 4.33 26.51
N ASN A 174 4.49 4.56 27.82
CA ASN A 174 4.70 5.90 28.37
C ASN A 174 6.14 6.40 28.31
N GLY A 175 7.10 5.55 27.94
CA GLY A 175 8.51 5.89 28.00
C GLY A 175 9.04 6.06 29.42
N SER A 176 9.97 6.99 29.60
CA SER A 176 10.66 7.24 30.88
C SER A 176 9.77 7.87 31.97
N GLY A 177 8.56 8.31 31.61
CA GLY A 177 7.60 8.93 32.52
C GLY A 177 7.53 10.46 32.41
N ASN A 178 6.41 11.01 32.86
CA ASN A 178 6.04 12.41 32.77
C ASN A 178 6.57 13.21 33.98
N SER A 179 7.01 14.44 33.77
CA SER A 179 7.59 15.27 34.82
C SER A 179 6.57 15.67 35.89
N ALA A 180 5.29 15.80 35.51
CA ALA A 180 4.21 16.04 36.45
C ALA A 180 3.99 14.86 37.41
N ALA A 181 4.34 13.63 37.00
CA ALA A 181 4.25 12.43 37.83
C ALA A 181 5.56 12.13 38.58
N THR A 182 6.69 12.25 37.89
CA THR A 182 8.00 11.76 38.36
C THR A 182 8.88 12.86 38.96
N GLY A 183 8.61 14.13 38.65
CA GLY A 183 9.44 15.27 39.00
C GLY A 183 10.75 15.41 38.20
N LEU A 184 11.13 14.43 37.37
CA LEU A 184 12.48 14.32 36.80
C LEU A 184 12.54 13.95 35.30
N ALA A 185 11.62 13.11 34.80
CA ALA A 185 11.61 12.63 33.41
C ALA A 185 10.63 13.44 32.56
N GLN A 186 10.88 13.64 31.26
CA GLN A 186 9.93 14.35 30.38
C GLN A 186 9.18 13.41 29.43
N SER A 187 9.68 12.19 29.24
CA SER A 187 9.26 11.25 28.21
C SER A 187 9.40 11.82 26.80
N SER A 188 10.06 11.06 25.93
CA SER A 188 10.10 11.33 24.49
C SER A 188 9.54 10.14 23.71
N VAL A 189 9.19 10.38 22.45
CA VAL A 189 8.91 9.33 21.45
C VAL A 189 10.01 8.26 21.51
N PHE A 190 11.29 8.67 21.46
CA PHE A 190 12.41 7.74 21.55
C PHE A 190 12.36 6.84 22.80
N THR A 191 12.10 7.38 23.99
CA THR A 191 12.04 6.58 25.22
C THR A 191 10.82 5.66 25.27
N ALA A 192 9.70 6.09 24.68
CA ALA A 192 8.49 5.30 24.57
C ALA A 192 8.67 4.15 23.57
N THR A 193 9.21 4.41 22.38
CA THR A 193 9.61 3.40 21.39
C THR A 193 10.62 2.42 21.98
N GLN A 194 11.62 2.89 22.71
CA GLN A 194 12.56 2.00 23.42
C GLN A 194 11.84 1.11 24.43
N SER A 195 10.87 1.64 25.16
CA SER A 195 10.07 0.85 26.11
C SER A 195 9.19 -0.18 25.40
N ALA A 196 8.70 0.13 24.20
CA ALA A 196 7.91 -0.79 23.37
C ALA A 196 8.74 -1.95 22.80
N ILE A 197 9.94 -1.64 22.31
CA ILE A 197 10.86 -2.65 21.75
C ILE A 197 11.32 -3.62 22.83
N TRP A 198 11.65 -3.10 24.02
CA TRP A 198 12.27 -3.86 25.09
C TRP A 198 11.33 -4.16 26.26
N ASP A 199 10.01 -4.11 26.06
CA ASP A 199 9.04 -4.47 27.11
C ASP A 199 9.29 -5.92 27.54
N PRO A 200 9.68 -6.19 28.81
CA PRO A 200 9.96 -7.53 29.28
C PRO A 200 8.67 -8.32 29.63
N THR A 201 7.50 -7.68 29.56
CA THR A 201 6.23 -8.30 29.94
C THR A 201 5.63 -9.11 28.78
N PRO A 202 4.69 -10.03 29.08
CA PRO A 202 3.90 -10.72 28.05
C PRO A 202 3.04 -9.78 27.19
N ASN A 203 2.91 -8.50 27.58
CA ASN A 203 2.17 -7.48 26.84
C ASN A 203 3.04 -6.75 25.83
N ARG A 204 4.26 -7.21 25.53
CA ARG A 204 5.05 -6.67 24.42
C ARG A 204 4.29 -6.87 23.11
N ALA A 205 4.12 -5.79 22.35
CA ALA A 205 3.42 -5.83 21.07
C ALA A 205 4.39 -6.15 19.91
N ASN A 206 3.97 -6.96 18.94
CA ASN A 206 4.73 -7.18 17.70
C ASN A 206 4.40 -6.15 16.61
N VAL A 207 3.35 -5.34 16.80
CA VAL A 207 2.99 -4.23 15.92
C VAL A 207 2.86 -3.00 16.79
N THR A 208 3.55 -1.92 16.41
CA THR A 208 3.47 -0.63 17.10
C THR A 208 3.02 0.47 16.14
N SER A 209 2.26 1.43 16.66
CA SER A 209 1.91 2.68 15.98
C SER A 209 2.42 3.87 16.80
N ASP A 210 3.02 4.84 16.10
CA ASP A 210 3.45 6.12 16.64
C ASP A 210 2.79 7.26 15.85
N SER A 211 2.00 8.05 16.57
CA SER A 211 1.32 9.24 16.03
C SER A 211 1.93 10.55 16.57
N PHE A 212 3.10 10.50 17.20
CA PHE A 212 3.77 11.66 17.78
C PHE A 212 4.97 12.13 16.95
N GLY A 213 5.19 13.44 16.96
CA GLY A 213 6.40 14.02 16.40
C GLY A 213 7.61 13.78 17.31
N ALA A 214 8.62 13.06 16.82
CA ALA A 214 9.92 12.98 17.50
C ALA A 214 10.68 14.31 17.35
N GLY A 215 11.01 14.96 18.47
CA GLY A 215 11.96 16.08 18.53
C GLY A 215 13.02 15.83 19.60
N PRO A 216 14.25 16.38 19.48
CA PRO A 216 14.78 17.17 18.38
C PRO A 216 15.08 16.38 17.09
N HIS A 217 15.37 17.09 15.99
CA HIS A 217 15.88 16.53 14.74
C HIS A 217 17.43 16.45 14.81
N PRO A 218 18.02 15.32 15.23
CA PRO A 218 19.47 15.22 15.40
C PRO A 218 20.21 15.34 14.07
N ALA A 219 21.32 16.07 14.03
CA ALA A 219 22.13 16.19 12.82
C ALA A 219 22.58 14.80 12.31
N PRO A 220 22.55 14.54 10.99
CA PRO A 220 23.11 13.31 10.41
C PRO A 220 24.55 13.06 10.87
N GLY A 221 24.88 11.81 11.18
CA GLY A 221 26.19 11.42 11.70
C GLY A 221 26.45 11.76 13.18
N SER A 222 25.52 12.41 13.88
CA SER A 222 25.62 12.62 15.33
C SER A 222 25.29 11.33 16.11
N PRO A 223 25.78 11.19 17.36
CA PRO A 223 25.39 10.08 18.23
C PRO A 223 23.88 10.04 18.54
N PHE A 224 23.17 11.18 18.43
CA PHE A 224 21.72 11.23 18.58
C PHE A 224 20.98 10.64 17.39
N TYR A 225 21.46 10.94 16.17
CA TYR A 225 20.91 10.33 14.95
C TYR A 225 21.18 8.82 14.94
N SER A 226 22.40 8.42 15.32
CA SER A 226 22.74 7.00 15.46
C SER A 226 21.85 6.28 16.46
N ALA A 227 21.48 6.92 17.59
CA ALA A 227 20.57 6.32 18.56
C ALA A 227 19.19 5.98 17.93
N VAL A 228 18.58 6.92 17.21
CA VAL A 228 17.27 6.71 16.56
C VAL A 228 17.34 5.66 15.45
N TRP A 229 18.40 5.70 14.67
CA TRP A 229 18.69 4.72 13.61
C TRP A 229 18.80 3.30 14.17
N GLN A 230 19.65 3.11 15.20
CA GLN A 230 19.84 1.81 15.84
C GLN A 230 18.56 1.31 16.50
N LEU A 231 17.74 2.20 17.07
CA LEU A 231 16.47 1.80 17.65
C LEU A 231 15.49 1.23 16.61
N SER A 232 15.48 1.80 15.40
CA SER A 232 14.65 1.29 14.29
C SER A 232 15.15 -0.06 13.79
N ILE A 233 16.48 -0.26 13.76
CA ILE A 233 17.09 -1.57 13.48
C ILE A 233 16.73 -2.60 14.56
N ASP A 234 16.79 -2.23 15.84
CA ASP A 234 16.44 -3.12 16.95
C ASP A 234 14.98 -3.62 16.83
N ALA A 235 14.04 -2.74 16.45
CA ALA A 235 12.65 -3.13 16.20
C ALA A 235 12.54 -4.19 15.10
N ALA A 236 13.19 -3.97 13.96
CA ALA A 236 13.22 -4.90 12.84
C ALA A 236 13.84 -6.26 13.25
N LEU A 237 15.00 -6.25 13.91
CA LEU A 237 15.70 -7.46 14.37
C LEU A 237 14.92 -8.26 15.43
N LEU A 238 14.03 -7.60 16.18
CA LEU A 238 13.17 -8.23 17.17
C LEU A 238 11.78 -8.59 16.63
N ASN A 239 11.63 -8.63 15.31
CA ASN A 239 10.41 -8.98 14.59
C ASN A 239 9.20 -8.12 15.04
N GLN A 240 9.41 -6.81 15.14
CA GLN A 240 8.38 -5.82 15.46
C GLN A 240 8.14 -4.91 14.26
N THR A 241 6.90 -4.84 13.80
CA THR A 241 6.45 -3.91 12.77
C THR A 241 6.20 -2.54 13.40
N SER A 242 6.76 -1.48 12.83
CA SER A 242 6.65 -0.11 13.34
C SER A 242 6.00 0.79 12.29
N PHE A 243 4.79 1.29 12.59
CA PHE A 243 4.09 2.28 11.79
C PHE A 243 4.26 3.66 12.42
N ILE A 244 4.68 4.64 11.61
CA ILE A 244 4.87 6.01 12.07
C ILE A 244 4.06 6.97 11.20
N ALA A 245 3.21 7.77 11.82
CA ALA A 245 2.53 8.87 11.17
C ALA A 245 3.58 9.86 10.64
N LEU A 246 3.61 10.08 9.31
CA LEU A 246 4.64 10.91 8.69
C LEU A 246 4.52 12.39 9.11
N GLY A 247 3.31 12.83 9.46
CA GLY A 247 3.00 14.14 10.00
C GLY A 247 1.97 14.90 9.18
N ASP A 248 1.52 16.01 9.76
CA ASP A 248 0.35 16.76 9.28
C ASP A 248 0.71 18.18 8.78
N GLY A 249 1.99 18.42 8.49
CA GLY A 249 2.52 19.74 8.13
C GLY A 249 2.62 20.02 6.63
N GLY A 250 2.05 19.15 5.78
CA GLY A 250 2.20 19.17 4.32
C GLY A 250 3.67 19.07 3.85
N SER A 251 3.94 19.45 2.61
CA SER A 251 5.30 19.45 2.04
C SER A 251 6.28 20.33 2.81
N GLY A 252 5.81 21.41 3.46
CA GLY A 252 6.65 22.34 4.21
C GLY A 252 7.04 21.84 5.61
N GLY A 253 6.36 20.83 6.15
CA GLY A 253 6.59 20.30 7.49
C GLY A 253 6.53 21.39 8.58
N GLU A 254 5.63 22.37 8.43
CA GLU A 254 5.49 23.56 9.29
C GLU A 254 6.78 24.42 9.42
N THR A 255 7.75 24.24 8.53
CA THR A 255 9.08 24.84 8.64
C THR A 255 9.23 25.99 7.64
N GLY A 256 9.36 27.22 8.17
CA GLY A 256 9.44 28.44 7.38
C GLY A 256 10.80 28.71 6.70
N ASN A 257 11.45 27.69 6.14
CA ASN A 257 12.75 27.82 5.45
C ASN A 257 12.62 27.99 3.93
N GLY A 258 11.41 27.90 3.37
CA GLY A 258 11.14 28.05 1.94
C GLY A 258 11.46 26.80 1.11
N LEU A 259 11.64 25.64 1.74
CA LEU A 259 11.88 24.35 1.09
C LEU A 259 10.80 23.33 1.49
N THR A 260 10.81 22.18 0.85
CA THR A 260 10.11 20.99 1.33
C THR A 260 10.88 20.38 2.51
N ASN A 261 10.17 19.87 3.51
CA ASN A 261 10.75 19.31 4.71
C ASN A 261 10.00 18.06 5.12
N VAL A 262 10.76 16.98 5.31
CA VAL A 262 10.30 15.76 5.97
C VAL A 262 10.91 15.68 7.36
N ARG A 263 10.21 15.03 8.30
CA ARG A 263 10.71 14.83 9.68
C ARG A 263 11.74 13.70 9.68
N PHE A 264 12.94 13.99 9.17
CA PHE A 264 13.96 13.00 8.78
C PHE A 264 14.45 12.06 9.90
N ASN A 265 14.19 12.40 11.16
CA ASN A 265 14.50 11.55 12.30
C ASN A 265 13.51 10.39 12.45
N ALA A 266 12.28 10.51 11.95
CA ALA A 266 11.28 9.45 11.97
C ALA A 266 11.33 8.55 10.71
N THR A 267 11.85 9.06 9.60
CA THR A 267 11.85 8.40 8.28
C THR A 267 12.93 7.34 8.10
N GLN A 268 13.28 6.61 9.17
CA GLN A 268 14.26 5.53 9.06
C GLN A 268 13.68 4.39 8.18
N PRO A 269 14.47 3.75 7.32
CA PRO A 269 14.00 2.79 6.30
C PRO A 269 13.50 1.45 6.86
N TRP A 270 13.50 1.28 8.19
CA TRP A 270 12.96 0.11 8.90
C TRP A 270 11.56 0.33 9.47
N ASN A 271 11.04 1.55 9.37
CA ASN A 271 9.69 1.87 9.76
C ASN A 271 8.82 2.05 8.52
N VAL A 272 7.55 1.69 8.63
CA VAL A 272 6.55 2.00 7.60
C VAL A 272 6.02 3.41 7.87
N MET A 273 6.33 4.34 6.96
CA MET A 273 5.86 5.72 7.06
C MET A 273 4.46 5.84 6.46
N VAL A 274 3.52 6.32 7.27
CA VAL A 274 2.10 6.41 6.91
C VAL A 274 1.72 7.86 6.62
N GLY A 275 1.34 8.13 5.37
CA GLY A 275 0.79 9.40 4.91
C GLY A 275 -0.73 9.50 5.09
N GLY A 276 -1.32 10.57 4.55
CA GLY A 276 -2.72 10.89 4.76
C GLY A 276 -3.49 11.17 3.46
N THR A 277 -4.64 10.52 3.30
CA THR A 277 -5.60 10.75 2.23
C THR A 277 -6.87 11.40 2.76
N SER A 278 -7.72 11.87 1.86
CA SER A 278 -9.07 12.32 2.13
C SER A 278 -10.04 11.46 1.33
N LEU A 279 -10.68 10.52 2.01
CA LEU A 279 -11.63 9.60 1.41
C LEU A 279 -12.96 10.30 1.19
N SER A 280 -13.52 10.14 -0.01
CA SER A 280 -14.85 10.62 -0.35
C SER A 280 -15.78 9.45 -0.59
N THR A 281 -16.82 9.34 0.24
CA THR A 281 -18.01 8.56 -0.10
C THR A 281 -18.76 9.20 -1.27
N VAL A 282 -19.67 8.49 -1.95
CA VAL A 282 -20.50 9.03 -3.03
C VAL A 282 -21.19 10.34 -2.62
N SER A 283 -21.79 10.39 -1.43
CA SER A 283 -22.45 11.60 -0.92
C SER A 283 -21.47 12.72 -0.61
N ALA A 284 -20.29 12.40 -0.07
CA ALA A 284 -19.27 13.41 0.19
C ALA A 284 -18.74 14.03 -1.11
N ALA A 285 -18.49 13.20 -2.12
CA ALA A 285 -18.01 13.61 -3.44
C ALA A 285 -19.05 14.47 -4.19
N GLN A 286 -20.33 14.10 -4.11
CA GLN A 286 -21.44 14.90 -4.66
C GLN A 286 -21.46 16.33 -4.10
N ASN A 287 -21.11 16.47 -2.82
CA ASN A 287 -21.18 17.71 -2.07
C ASN A 287 -19.84 18.45 -1.99
N ASP A 288 -18.78 17.94 -2.63
CA ASP A 288 -17.49 18.60 -2.74
C ASP A 288 -17.36 19.27 -4.11
N PRO A 289 -17.45 20.62 -4.19
CA PRO A 289 -17.37 21.33 -5.47
C PRO A 289 -16.06 21.09 -6.23
N SER A 290 -14.97 20.76 -5.53
CA SER A 290 -13.66 20.51 -6.14
C SER A 290 -13.58 19.17 -6.89
N LEU A 291 -14.52 18.25 -6.62
CA LEU A 291 -14.65 16.98 -7.31
C LEU A 291 -15.68 17.00 -8.45
N GLY A 292 -16.33 18.14 -8.71
CA GLY A 292 -17.40 18.23 -9.71
C GLY A 292 -16.99 17.81 -11.12
N SER A 293 -15.73 18.02 -11.52
CA SER A 293 -15.18 17.58 -12.81
C SER A 293 -14.94 16.09 -12.92
N LEU A 294 -14.98 15.35 -11.81
CA LEU A 294 -14.84 13.90 -11.76
C LEU A 294 -16.20 13.24 -11.49
N PHE A 295 -16.95 13.76 -10.51
CA PHE A 295 -18.22 13.21 -10.05
C PHE A 295 -19.29 13.18 -11.15
N ALA A 296 -19.59 14.34 -11.77
CA ALA A 296 -20.65 14.40 -12.77
C ALA A 296 -20.35 13.56 -14.03
N PRO A 297 -19.12 13.57 -14.60
CA PRO A 297 -18.79 12.68 -15.70
C PRO A 297 -18.84 11.20 -15.34
N ALA A 298 -18.40 10.81 -14.13
CA ALA A 298 -18.43 9.43 -13.68
C ALA A 298 -19.87 8.88 -13.60
N LEU A 299 -20.81 9.65 -13.03
CA LEU A 299 -22.24 9.29 -13.02
C LEU A 299 -22.86 9.24 -14.43
N ALA A 300 -22.27 9.94 -15.39
CA ALA A 300 -22.70 9.93 -16.79
C ALA A 300 -22.06 8.80 -17.62
N GLY A 301 -21.31 7.88 -17.00
CA GLY A 301 -20.66 6.77 -17.71
C GLY A 301 -19.38 7.17 -18.45
N ASN A 302 -18.72 8.27 -18.09
CA ASN A 302 -17.47 8.68 -18.74
C ASN A 302 -16.33 7.71 -18.40
N LEU A 303 -15.84 6.98 -19.42
CA LEU A 303 -14.80 5.97 -19.26
C LEU A 303 -13.53 6.49 -18.60
N GLN A 304 -13.04 7.68 -18.96
CA GLN A 304 -11.82 8.22 -18.38
C GLN A 304 -11.97 8.50 -16.88
N ALA A 305 -13.09 9.12 -16.49
CA ALA A 305 -13.38 9.40 -15.08
C ALA A 305 -13.51 8.10 -14.29
N ILE A 306 -14.27 7.11 -14.81
CA ILE A 306 -14.46 5.83 -14.14
C ILE A 306 -13.15 5.05 -14.05
N TRP A 307 -12.34 5.03 -15.11
CA TRP A 307 -11.04 4.36 -15.11
C TRP A 307 -10.10 4.90 -14.03
N GLN A 308 -10.05 6.23 -13.89
CA GLN A 308 -9.30 6.87 -12.82
C GLN A 308 -9.84 6.46 -11.44
N LEU A 309 -11.15 6.45 -11.25
CA LEU A 309 -11.77 6.04 -9.97
C LEU A 309 -11.51 4.57 -9.62
N VAL A 310 -11.59 3.67 -10.61
CA VAL A 310 -11.29 2.25 -10.41
C VAL A 310 -9.84 2.05 -9.99
N SER A 311 -8.89 2.74 -10.64
CA SER A 311 -7.49 2.69 -10.22
C SER A 311 -7.29 3.18 -8.78
N ALA A 312 -8.13 4.11 -8.33
CA ALA A 312 -8.18 4.62 -6.98
C ALA A 312 -9.07 3.80 -6.02
N GLY A 313 -9.45 2.57 -6.36
CA GLY A 313 -10.16 1.65 -5.46
C GLY A 313 -11.68 1.59 -5.59
N LEU A 314 -12.28 2.25 -6.59
CA LEU A 314 -13.71 2.10 -6.87
C LEU A 314 -14.01 0.67 -7.35
N THR A 315 -14.99 0.02 -6.73
CA THR A 315 -15.39 -1.36 -7.04
C THR A 315 -16.84 -1.48 -7.51
N VAL A 316 -17.61 -0.39 -7.47
CA VAL A 316 -19.02 -0.34 -7.87
C VAL A 316 -19.22 0.80 -8.87
N LEU A 317 -20.00 0.56 -9.92
CA LEU A 317 -20.29 1.58 -10.91
C LEU A 317 -20.92 2.81 -10.22
N PRO A 318 -20.45 4.05 -10.49
CA PRO A 318 -20.91 5.22 -9.73
C PRO A 318 -22.41 5.49 -9.81
N ALA A 319 -23.08 5.02 -10.86
CA ALA A 319 -24.53 5.14 -11.01
C ALA A 319 -25.32 4.24 -10.05
N ASP A 320 -24.73 3.12 -9.62
CA ASP A 320 -25.35 2.10 -8.78
C ASP A 320 -24.83 2.12 -7.33
N ALA A 321 -23.74 2.85 -7.10
CA ALA A 321 -23.12 2.98 -5.79
C ALA A 321 -24.03 3.67 -4.75
N ALA A 322 -24.09 3.09 -3.56
CA ALA A 322 -24.83 3.66 -2.44
C ALA A 322 -24.19 4.97 -1.96
N ALA A 323 -25.00 5.88 -1.40
CA ALA A 323 -24.55 7.20 -0.94
C ALA A 323 -23.36 7.17 0.06
N GLY A 324 -23.27 6.11 0.88
CA GLY A 324 -22.17 5.91 1.84
C GLY A 324 -21.01 5.04 1.32
N GLY A 325 -21.10 4.53 0.09
CA GLY A 325 -20.06 3.71 -0.53
C GLY A 325 -18.83 4.53 -0.93
N TYR A 326 -17.71 3.83 -1.10
CA TYR A 326 -16.46 4.41 -1.59
C TYR A 326 -16.67 5.05 -2.97
N PHE A 327 -16.13 6.25 -3.19
CA PHE A 327 -16.09 6.88 -4.50
C PHE A 327 -14.66 7.16 -4.96
N THR A 328 -13.88 7.90 -4.17
CA THR A 328 -12.48 8.23 -4.50
C THR A 328 -11.69 8.62 -3.26
N GLU A 329 -10.37 8.68 -3.40
CA GLU A 329 -9.44 9.27 -2.44
C GLU A 329 -8.59 10.36 -3.12
N ALA A 330 -8.27 11.40 -2.35
CA ALA A 330 -7.34 12.46 -2.74
C ALA A 330 -6.28 12.67 -1.65
N VAL A 331 -5.20 13.39 -1.94
CA VAL A 331 -4.23 13.81 -0.92
C VAL A 331 -4.92 14.65 0.15
N TRP A 332 -4.70 14.33 1.44
CA TRP A 332 -5.22 15.11 2.54
C TRP A 332 -4.54 16.49 2.60
N ASN A 333 -5.30 17.54 2.30
CA ASN A 333 -4.84 18.93 2.36
C ASN A 333 -6.06 19.85 2.47
N THR A 334 -6.27 20.38 3.67
CA THR A 334 -7.46 21.17 4.02
C THR A 334 -7.23 22.68 3.94
N TYR A 335 -6.10 23.12 3.36
CA TYR A 335 -5.79 24.55 3.23
C TYR A 335 -6.77 25.27 2.30
N TYR A 336 -7.21 26.45 2.73
CA TYR A 336 -8.11 27.34 2.02
C TYR A 336 -7.55 28.77 2.02
N VAL A 337 -7.61 29.44 0.88
CA VAL A 337 -7.13 30.82 0.73
C VAL A 337 -8.32 31.76 0.57
N SER A 338 -8.40 32.75 1.46
CA SER A 338 -9.38 33.84 1.42
C SER A 338 -8.69 35.20 1.50
N GLY A 339 -8.67 35.93 0.38
CA GLY A 339 -7.86 37.14 0.24
C GLY A 339 -6.38 36.80 0.42
N ASN A 340 -5.79 37.28 1.52
CA ASN A 340 -4.42 36.98 1.92
C ASN A 340 -4.32 36.03 3.12
N GLN A 341 -5.43 35.46 3.59
CA GLN A 341 -5.45 34.51 4.70
C GLN A 341 -5.34 33.08 4.18
N ILE A 342 -4.42 32.31 4.74
CA ILE A 342 -4.35 30.85 4.64
C ILE A 342 -5.04 30.30 5.88
N THR A 343 -6.20 29.69 5.69
CA THR A 343 -7.18 29.30 6.71
C THR A 343 -7.81 27.94 6.37
N SER A 344 -8.74 27.45 7.18
CA SER A 344 -9.68 26.38 6.82
C SER A 344 -10.94 26.90 6.13
N LEU A 345 -11.69 25.98 5.51
CA LEU A 345 -13.03 26.26 5.01
C LEU A 345 -13.95 26.83 6.10
N PRO A 346 -14.84 27.78 5.76
CA PRO A 346 -15.83 28.29 6.70
C PRO A 346 -16.65 27.18 7.35
N GLY A 347 -16.75 27.21 8.69
CA GLY A 347 -17.48 26.22 9.47
C GLY A 347 -16.71 24.94 9.78
N GLY A 348 -15.45 24.82 9.33
CA GLY A 348 -14.55 23.72 9.70
C GLY A 348 -14.32 23.65 11.22
N PRO A 349 -14.46 22.47 11.85
CA PRO A 349 -14.17 22.31 13.28
C PRO A 349 -12.68 22.37 13.58
N PHE A 350 -11.84 22.14 12.56
CA PHE A 350 -10.38 22.21 12.65
C PHE A 350 -9.85 23.47 11.97
N LEU A 351 -8.89 24.11 12.62
CA LEU A 351 -8.12 25.22 12.05
C LEU A 351 -7.15 24.65 11.02
N ALA A 352 -7.12 25.21 9.80
CA ALA A 352 -6.11 24.87 8.79
C ALA A 352 -5.20 26.05 8.47
N SER A 353 -3.90 25.81 8.46
CA SER A 353 -2.86 26.84 8.30
C SER A 353 -1.48 26.18 8.14
N TYR A 354 -0.51 26.85 7.53
CA TYR A 354 0.83 26.30 7.30
C TYR A 354 1.64 26.06 8.59
N LEU A 355 1.14 26.49 9.75
CA LEU A 355 1.77 26.32 11.06
C LEU A 355 0.93 25.46 12.02
N VAL A 356 -0.05 24.73 11.51
CA VAL A 356 -0.89 23.79 12.28
C VAL A 356 -1.12 22.50 11.48
N ASN A 357 -1.41 21.39 12.17
CA ASN A 357 -1.61 20.06 11.58
C ASN A 357 -2.87 20.01 10.68
N SER A 358 -2.72 19.98 9.36
CA SER A 358 -3.85 20.11 8.42
C SER A 358 -3.62 19.58 6.99
N ALA A 359 -2.46 19.00 6.70
CA ALA A 359 -2.16 18.38 5.42
C ALA A 359 -1.17 17.24 5.55
N GLY A 360 -1.36 16.14 4.83
CA GLY A 360 -0.45 14.99 4.84
C GLY A 360 0.96 15.40 4.42
N ALA A 361 1.94 15.11 5.27
CA ALA A 361 3.35 15.31 4.95
C ALA A 361 3.80 14.30 3.87
N GLY A 362 4.86 14.66 3.14
CA GLY A 362 5.41 13.84 2.06
C GLY A 362 6.56 14.56 1.36
N GLY A 363 7.52 13.79 0.83
CA GLY A 363 8.70 14.33 0.18
C GLY A 363 9.91 13.41 0.23
N VAL A 364 11.11 13.99 0.21
CA VAL A 364 12.38 13.24 0.13
C VAL A 364 13.25 13.55 1.34
N ASP A 365 13.66 12.52 2.05
CA ASP A 365 14.70 12.60 3.07
C ASP A 365 16.08 12.51 2.42
N VAL A 366 16.68 13.67 2.20
CA VAL A 366 18.01 13.82 1.59
C VAL A 366 19.18 13.48 2.53
N THR A 367 18.91 13.13 3.79
CA THR A 367 19.96 12.78 4.76
C THR A 367 20.48 11.35 4.60
N GLN A 368 19.79 10.55 3.79
CA GLN A 368 20.08 9.15 3.53
C GLN A 368 19.71 8.78 2.09
N PRO A 369 20.38 7.76 1.50
CA PRO A 369 20.00 7.29 0.17
C PRO A 369 18.61 6.66 0.18
N ALA A 370 17.99 6.54 -1.00
CA ALA A 370 16.85 5.67 -1.17
C ALA A 370 17.23 4.23 -0.80
N PRO A 371 16.45 3.55 0.06
CA PRO A 371 16.72 2.17 0.44
C PRO A 371 16.52 1.23 -0.75
N LEU A 372 17.14 0.04 -0.67
CA LEU A 372 17.15 -0.92 -1.78
C LEU A 372 15.76 -1.25 -2.30
N TYR A 373 14.79 -1.47 -1.41
CA TYR A 373 13.40 -1.76 -1.80
C TYR A 373 12.75 -0.64 -2.64
N GLN A 374 13.15 0.63 -2.47
CA GLN A 374 12.68 1.73 -3.33
C GLN A 374 13.42 1.75 -4.66
N THR A 375 14.74 1.55 -4.65
CA THR A 375 15.53 1.58 -5.88
C THR A 375 15.27 0.37 -6.78
N GLU A 376 15.03 -0.81 -6.19
CA GLU A 376 14.66 -2.04 -6.91
C GLU A 376 13.24 -1.94 -7.46
N TYR A 377 12.34 -1.26 -6.75
CA TYR A 377 11.03 -0.88 -7.30
C TYR A 377 11.11 0.12 -8.47
N GLY A 378 12.30 0.68 -8.74
CA GLY A 378 12.53 1.63 -9.84
C GLY A 378 12.40 3.10 -9.43
N LEU A 379 12.35 3.42 -8.14
CA LEU A 379 12.25 4.79 -7.66
C LEU A 379 13.61 5.49 -7.62
N ASN A 380 13.60 6.76 -7.98
CA ASN A 380 14.68 7.70 -7.71
C ASN A 380 14.11 9.01 -7.13
N PRO A 381 13.61 8.99 -5.88
CA PRO A 381 12.93 10.14 -5.27
C PRO A 381 13.85 11.37 -5.27
N THR A 382 13.35 12.48 -5.79
CA THR A 382 14.09 13.73 -5.96
C THR A 382 13.29 14.90 -5.40
N THR A 383 13.94 15.81 -4.67
CA THR A 383 13.24 16.97 -4.10
C THR A 383 12.69 17.91 -5.16
N SER A 384 11.54 18.55 -4.90
CA SER A 384 10.90 19.52 -5.80
C SER A 384 11.36 20.97 -5.62
N ASP A 385 12.22 21.22 -4.62
CA ASP A 385 12.68 22.55 -4.17
C ASP A 385 14.16 22.85 -4.52
N GLY A 386 14.87 21.88 -5.10
CA GLY A 386 16.32 21.84 -5.08
C GLY A 386 17.02 22.80 -6.02
N TYR A 387 17.85 23.67 -5.44
CA TYR A 387 19.01 24.28 -6.09
C TYR A 387 20.30 23.65 -5.52
N PRO A 388 20.80 22.50 -6.03
CA PRO A 388 20.27 21.61 -7.08
C PRO A 388 19.31 20.51 -6.56
N PRO A 389 18.53 19.85 -7.45
CA PRO A 389 17.69 18.70 -7.10
C PRO A 389 18.52 17.61 -6.42
N THR A 390 18.05 17.11 -5.29
CA THR A 390 18.77 16.14 -4.45
C THR A 390 17.93 14.88 -4.25
N THR A 391 18.56 13.72 -4.31
CA THR A 391 17.91 12.42 -4.15
C THR A 391 18.04 11.88 -2.73
N GLY A 392 17.13 11.00 -2.34
CA GLY A 392 17.12 10.39 -1.00
C GLY A 392 15.95 9.44 -0.81
N ARG A 393 15.67 9.03 0.43
CA ARG A 393 14.51 8.17 0.74
C ARG A 393 13.20 8.92 0.48
N GLY A 394 12.34 8.35 -0.37
CA GLY A 394 10.99 8.88 -0.61
C GLY A 394 10.05 8.53 0.55
N VAL A 395 9.12 9.44 0.87
CA VAL A 395 8.07 9.22 1.87
C VAL A 395 6.75 9.89 1.46
N PRO A 396 5.58 9.36 1.87
CA PRO A 396 5.37 8.17 2.72
C PRO A 396 5.60 6.84 1.98
N ASP A 397 5.62 5.71 2.70
CA ASP A 397 5.62 4.37 2.09
C ASP A 397 4.19 3.98 1.67
N VAL A 398 3.18 4.27 2.52
CA VAL A 398 1.75 3.98 2.32
C VAL A 398 0.88 5.12 2.88
N SER A 399 -0.42 5.10 2.65
CA SER A 399 -1.35 6.09 3.22
C SER A 399 -2.69 5.50 3.62
N ALA A 400 -3.51 6.27 4.35
CA ALA A 400 -4.93 5.97 4.62
C ALA A 400 -5.65 7.27 5.00
N ASP A 401 -6.97 7.21 5.18
CA ASP A 401 -7.79 8.39 5.47
C ASP A 401 -7.26 9.12 6.70
N ALA A 402 -7.05 10.43 6.53
CA ALA A 402 -6.49 11.35 7.50
C ALA A 402 -7.37 12.57 7.69
N GLY A 403 -8.60 12.57 7.20
CA GLY A 403 -9.51 13.70 7.31
C GLY A 403 -9.90 14.30 5.97
N GLY A 404 -10.51 15.50 6.00
CA GLY A 404 -10.99 16.15 4.79
C GLY A 404 -12.44 15.79 4.52
N ASN A 405 -12.76 14.95 3.54
CA ASN A 405 -14.15 14.60 3.23
C ASN A 405 -14.73 13.54 4.17
N LEU A 406 -13.87 12.76 4.81
CA LEU A 406 -14.24 11.78 5.82
C LEU A 406 -13.39 12.02 7.07
N ASN A 407 -13.97 11.88 8.26
CA ASN A 407 -13.27 11.94 9.53
C ASN A 407 -13.70 10.76 10.42
N TYR A 408 -12.88 10.48 11.44
CA TYR A 408 -13.09 9.38 12.37
C TYR A 408 -13.96 9.81 13.55
N ARG A 409 -14.90 8.94 13.94
CA ARG A 409 -15.62 9.00 15.22
C ARG A 409 -14.82 8.22 16.26
N VAL A 410 -14.18 8.94 17.18
CA VAL A 410 -13.32 8.37 18.23
C VAL A 410 -13.69 8.91 19.61
N PRO A 411 -13.20 8.34 20.72
CA PRO A 411 -13.40 8.94 22.04
C PRO A 411 -12.75 10.33 22.13
N SER A 412 -13.35 11.22 22.93
CA SER A 412 -12.74 12.48 23.33
C SER A 412 -11.51 12.23 24.22
N GLY A 413 -10.66 13.24 24.41
CA GLY A 413 -9.41 13.07 25.17
C GLY A 413 -9.58 12.59 26.61
N ASN A 414 -10.76 12.82 27.22
CA ASN A 414 -11.13 12.31 28.54
C ASN A 414 -11.90 10.98 28.50
N MET A 415 -12.09 10.37 27.33
CA MET A 415 -12.82 9.12 27.07
C MET A 415 -14.33 9.12 27.40
N LEU A 416 -14.93 10.28 27.74
CA LEU A 416 -16.32 10.33 28.22
C LEU A 416 -17.36 10.59 27.12
N ALA A 417 -16.95 11.00 25.92
CA ALA A 417 -17.84 11.29 24.80
C ALA A 417 -17.20 10.87 23.48
N ALA A 418 -17.99 10.82 22.41
CA ALA A 418 -17.45 10.73 21.06
C ALA A 418 -17.03 12.12 20.57
N SER A 419 -15.90 12.19 19.88
CA SER A 419 -15.41 13.33 19.13
C SER A 419 -15.10 12.94 17.69
N GLN A 420 -14.91 13.97 16.86
CA GLN A 420 -14.40 13.84 15.51
C GLN A 420 -12.88 14.05 15.52
N SER A 421 -12.14 13.25 14.76
CA SER A 421 -10.69 13.41 14.60
C SER A 421 -10.22 12.94 13.21
N GLY A 422 -8.93 13.15 12.93
CA GLY A 422 -8.24 12.79 11.69
C GLY A 422 -6.72 12.91 11.88
N GLY A 423 -6.01 13.32 10.84
CA GLY A 423 -4.55 13.39 10.78
C GLY A 423 -3.91 12.09 10.28
N THR A 424 -2.64 12.16 9.91
CA THR A 424 -1.83 10.95 9.70
C THR A 424 -1.75 10.10 10.98
N SER A 425 -2.00 10.75 12.13
CA SER A 425 -2.33 10.16 13.42
C SER A 425 -3.49 9.17 13.43
N ALA A 426 -4.51 9.33 12.59
CA ALA A 426 -5.59 8.35 12.46
C ALA A 426 -5.21 7.21 11.49
N ALA A 427 -4.46 7.54 10.44
CA ALA A 427 -4.01 6.61 9.41
C ALA A 427 -3.01 5.58 9.94
N SER A 428 -2.05 5.99 10.79
CA SER A 428 -1.03 5.12 11.38
C SER A 428 -1.60 3.96 12.22
N PRO A 429 -2.48 4.18 13.22
CA PRO A 429 -3.10 3.10 13.99
C PRO A 429 -4.09 2.28 13.17
N LEU A 430 -4.66 2.82 12.08
CA LEU A 430 -5.46 2.04 11.14
C LEU A 430 -4.60 1.01 10.39
N TRP A 431 -3.41 1.40 9.93
CA TRP A 431 -2.42 0.47 9.36
C TRP A 431 -1.89 -0.55 10.37
N ALA A 432 -1.62 -0.13 11.61
CA ALA A 432 -1.26 -1.07 12.67
C ALA A 432 -2.39 -2.07 12.96
N SER A 433 -3.65 -1.63 12.84
CA SER A 433 -4.82 -2.50 12.96
C SER A 433 -4.90 -3.53 11.84
N LEU A 434 -4.58 -3.15 10.60
CA LEU A 434 -4.45 -4.10 9.49
C LEU A 434 -3.33 -5.11 9.74
N ALA A 435 -2.15 -4.63 10.16
CA ALA A 435 -0.99 -5.49 10.36
C ALA A 435 -1.20 -6.58 11.43
N VAL A 436 -1.95 -6.31 12.52
CA VAL A 436 -2.30 -7.38 13.47
C VAL A 436 -3.35 -8.36 12.93
N GLN A 437 -4.20 -7.95 11.99
CA GLN A 437 -5.05 -8.89 11.25
C GLN A 437 -4.20 -9.76 10.32
N LEU A 438 -3.25 -9.16 9.59
CA LEU A 438 -2.31 -9.89 8.74
C LEU A 438 -1.47 -10.87 9.56
N ASN A 439 -0.95 -10.48 10.72
CA ASN A 439 -0.25 -11.40 11.61
C ASN A 439 -1.15 -12.57 12.05
N ALA A 440 -2.43 -12.32 12.36
CA ALA A 440 -3.35 -13.40 12.70
C ALA A 440 -3.52 -14.38 11.54
N ILE A 441 -3.70 -13.87 10.32
CA ILE A 441 -3.80 -14.65 9.09
C ILE A 441 -2.50 -15.43 8.82
N PHE A 442 -1.33 -14.79 8.96
CA PHE A 442 -0.03 -15.43 8.78
C PHE A 442 0.12 -16.62 9.75
N ASN A 443 -0.12 -16.41 11.05
CA ASN A 443 -0.04 -17.49 12.02
C ASN A 443 -1.06 -18.61 11.74
N ASP A 444 -2.25 -18.26 11.26
CA ASP A 444 -3.28 -19.23 10.86
C ASP A 444 -2.84 -20.13 9.70
N GLN A 445 -1.99 -19.58 8.82
CA GLN A 445 -1.41 -20.29 7.68
C GLN A 445 0.02 -20.84 7.94
N GLY A 446 0.44 -20.92 9.21
CA GLY A 446 1.76 -21.47 9.57
C GLY A 446 2.95 -20.53 9.38
N LEU A 447 2.71 -19.27 8.99
CA LEU A 447 3.75 -18.25 8.77
C LEU A 447 4.08 -17.49 10.07
N PRO A 448 5.31 -16.98 10.22
CA PRO A 448 5.68 -16.10 11.34
C PRO A 448 4.99 -14.74 11.25
N ASN A 449 5.00 -13.96 12.34
CA ASN A 449 4.61 -12.54 12.27
C ASN A 449 5.47 -11.79 11.24
N LEU A 450 4.86 -10.84 10.55
CA LEU A 450 5.46 -10.01 9.49
C LEU A 450 6.77 -9.33 9.92
N GLY A 451 6.76 -8.64 11.07
CA GLY A 451 7.90 -7.84 11.51
C GLY A 451 8.24 -6.71 10.54
N TYR A 452 9.50 -6.64 10.09
CA TYR A 452 9.90 -5.71 9.03
C TYR A 452 9.24 -6.10 7.71
N MET A 453 8.52 -5.15 7.09
CA MET A 453 7.68 -5.43 5.91
C MET A 453 7.76 -4.35 4.82
N ASN A 454 8.70 -3.40 4.90
CA ASN A 454 8.80 -2.37 3.87
C ASN A 454 9.07 -3.02 2.50
N ASP A 455 10.07 -3.89 2.38
CA ASP A 455 10.34 -4.62 1.14
C ASP A 455 9.12 -5.41 0.65
N LEU A 456 8.44 -6.15 1.53
CA LEU A 456 7.26 -6.93 1.18
C LEU A 456 6.11 -6.06 0.65
N LEU A 457 5.91 -4.84 1.17
CA LEU A 457 4.92 -3.90 0.63
C LEU A 457 5.24 -3.47 -0.80
N TYR A 458 6.51 -3.15 -1.08
CA TYR A 458 6.94 -2.76 -2.43
C TYR A 458 6.90 -3.94 -3.40
N THR A 459 7.26 -5.15 -2.94
CA THR A 459 7.09 -6.38 -3.74
C THR A 459 5.62 -6.64 -4.01
N ALA A 460 4.74 -6.57 -3.00
CA ALA A 460 3.30 -6.73 -3.18
C ALA A 460 2.74 -5.74 -4.22
N SER A 461 3.14 -4.47 -4.16
CA SER A 461 2.73 -3.47 -5.15
C SER A 461 3.24 -3.76 -6.56
N ALA A 462 4.40 -4.40 -6.70
CA ALA A 462 4.97 -4.76 -7.99
C ALA A 462 4.33 -6.02 -8.59
N VAL A 463 4.05 -7.04 -7.77
CA VAL A 463 3.49 -8.33 -8.22
C VAL A 463 1.97 -8.33 -8.35
N ASP A 464 1.29 -7.56 -7.51
CA ASP A 464 -0.15 -7.38 -7.52
C ASP A 464 -0.52 -5.94 -7.12
N PRO A 465 -0.50 -5.01 -8.09
CA PRO A 465 -0.81 -3.61 -7.85
C PRO A 465 -2.24 -3.34 -7.36
N ALA A 466 -3.14 -4.34 -7.35
CA ALA A 466 -4.48 -4.23 -6.76
C ALA A 466 -4.46 -4.30 -5.23
N SER A 467 -3.31 -4.63 -4.62
CA SER A 467 -3.08 -4.55 -3.17
C SER A 467 -3.23 -3.14 -2.61
N PHE A 468 -3.13 -2.11 -3.47
CA PHE A 468 -3.24 -0.70 -3.09
C PHE A 468 -4.21 0.06 -3.99
N ASN A 469 -4.99 0.96 -3.39
CA ASN A 469 -5.78 1.94 -4.11
C ASN A 469 -4.87 3.14 -4.46
N ASP A 470 -4.70 3.39 -5.75
CA ASP A 470 -3.77 4.38 -6.27
C ASP A 470 -4.37 5.79 -6.25
N VAL A 471 -3.90 6.62 -5.32
CA VAL A 471 -4.41 7.98 -5.15
C VAL A 471 -3.77 8.88 -6.20
N GLN A 472 -4.58 9.41 -7.12
CA GLN A 472 -4.10 10.21 -8.25
C GLN A 472 -4.60 11.66 -8.24
N LEU A 473 -5.16 12.11 -7.11
CA LEU A 473 -5.84 13.41 -6.98
C LEU A 473 -5.24 14.22 -5.83
N GLY A 474 -4.99 15.49 -6.07
CA GLY A 474 -4.58 16.43 -5.04
C GLY A 474 -3.07 16.59 -4.89
N ASN A 475 -2.68 17.40 -3.90
CA ASN A 475 -1.29 17.76 -3.64
C ASN A 475 -1.08 18.13 -2.17
N ASN A 476 0.17 18.12 -1.70
CA ASN A 476 0.55 18.55 -0.34
C ASN A 476 1.31 19.89 -0.30
N ILE A 477 1.21 20.70 -1.35
CA ILE A 477 2.03 21.91 -1.55
C ILE A 477 1.76 22.95 -0.46
N SER A 478 2.79 23.24 0.34
CA SER A 478 2.68 24.14 1.49
C SER A 478 4.00 24.73 1.98
N SER A 479 5.08 24.63 1.22
CA SER A 479 6.35 25.26 1.62
C SER A 479 6.25 26.78 1.66
N PHE A 480 6.93 27.40 2.64
CA PHE A 480 6.83 28.83 2.89
C PHE A 480 8.08 29.40 3.58
N ILE A 481 8.23 30.72 3.52
CA ILE A 481 9.14 31.49 4.37
C ILE A 481 8.37 32.33 5.39
N LEU A 482 9.02 32.64 6.51
CA LEU A 482 8.50 33.63 7.47
C LEU A 482 8.60 35.04 6.89
N GLY A 483 7.55 35.84 7.09
CA GLY A 483 7.37 37.13 6.43
C GLY A 483 6.80 36.97 5.01
N GLY A 484 6.03 37.95 4.55
CA GLY A 484 5.38 37.89 3.22
C GLY A 484 4.00 38.55 3.21
N SER A 485 3.30 38.42 2.08
CA SER A 485 2.00 39.05 1.84
C SER A 485 0.81 38.26 2.38
N TYR A 486 0.99 36.96 2.67
CA TYR A 486 -0.03 36.10 3.23
C TYR A 486 0.05 36.06 4.75
N THR A 487 -1.06 35.73 5.39
CA THR A 487 -1.15 35.50 6.84
C THR A 487 -1.66 34.09 7.09
N THR A 488 -1.02 33.40 8.02
CA THR A 488 -1.39 32.07 8.51
C THR A 488 -1.50 32.15 10.03
N ILE A 489 -1.98 31.11 10.72
CA ILE A 489 -2.11 31.11 12.19
C ILE A 489 -1.24 30.03 12.84
N ASN A 490 -0.63 30.33 13.98
CA ASN A 490 0.09 29.32 14.75
C ASN A 490 -0.84 28.56 15.72
N ASN A 491 -0.30 27.55 16.42
CA ASN A 491 -1.02 26.76 17.42
C ASN A 491 -1.62 27.57 18.59
N SER A 492 -1.21 28.83 18.79
CA SER A 492 -1.80 29.75 19.78
C SER A 492 -2.94 30.61 19.21
N GLY A 493 -3.31 30.42 17.94
CA GLY A 493 -4.30 31.22 17.22
C GLY A 493 -3.79 32.60 16.79
N LYS A 494 -2.48 32.87 16.87
CA LYS A 494 -1.91 34.17 16.48
C LYS A 494 -1.59 34.19 14.98
N GLY A 495 -1.99 35.27 14.31
CA GLY A 495 -1.60 35.54 12.93
C GLY A 495 -0.09 35.73 12.74
N VAL A 496 0.46 35.07 11.73
CA VAL A 496 1.88 35.08 11.32
C VAL A 496 1.95 35.37 9.82
N SER A 497 2.72 36.37 9.44
CA SER A 497 2.96 36.68 8.02
C SER A 497 3.88 35.64 7.39
N VAL A 498 3.52 35.17 6.20
CA VAL A 498 4.26 34.14 5.45
C VAL A 498 4.28 34.45 3.95
N GLY A 499 5.30 33.93 3.28
CA GLY A 499 5.47 33.94 1.84
C GLY A 499 5.44 32.50 1.33
N PRO A 500 4.33 32.03 0.72
CA PRO A 500 4.27 30.70 0.11
C PRO A 500 5.32 30.58 -0.99
N THR A 501 6.07 29.49 -1.02
CA THR A 501 7.12 29.29 -2.04
C THR A 501 6.70 28.34 -3.17
N GLY A 502 5.64 27.55 -2.95
CA GLY A 502 5.00 26.74 -4.00
C GLY A 502 5.67 25.38 -4.26
N PHE A 503 6.67 25.01 -3.46
CA PHE A 503 7.28 23.68 -3.52
C PHE A 503 6.46 22.63 -2.76
N GLY A 504 6.40 21.44 -3.33
CA GLY A 504 5.69 20.29 -2.78
C GLY A 504 5.48 19.25 -3.86
N TYR A 505 4.53 18.37 -3.66
CA TYR A 505 4.31 17.21 -4.50
C TYR A 505 2.82 17.04 -4.79
N SER A 506 2.53 16.44 -5.95
CA SER A 506 1.18 16.09 -6.37
C SER A 506 1.06 14.58 -6.47
N ALA A 507 -0.15 14.08 -6.25
CA ALA A 507 -0.48 12.69 -6.50
C ALA A 507 -0.35 12.34 -8.00
N THR A 508 0.14 11.15 -8.31
CA THR A 508 0.37 10.67 -9.69
C THR A 508 0.16 9.16 -9.76
N PRO A 509 -0.14 8.56 -10.93
CA PRO A 509 -0.28 7.11 -11.05
C PRO A 509 0.93 6.35 -10.49
N GLY A 510 0.67 5.37 -9.63
CA GLY A 510 1.68 4.55 -8.97
C GLY A 510 2.23 5.21 -7.71
N TYR A 511 3.50 4.94 -7.38
CA TYR A 511 4.11 5.54 -6.20
C TYR A 511 4.28 7.06 -6.37
N ASP A 512 3.85 7.84 -5.37
CA ASP A 512 4.08 9.28 -5.32
C ASP A 512 4.55 9.78 -3.93
N LEU A 513 5.07 11.01 -3.90
CA LEU A 513 5.63 11.64 -2.69
C LEU A 513 4.56 12.32 -1.81
N THR A 514 3.30 11.96 -1.98
CA THR A 514 2.16 12.42 -1.17
C THR A 514 1.44 11.27 -0.47
N THR A 515 1.27 10.13 -1.13
CA THR A 515 0.47 8.98 -0.66
C THR A 515 1.21 7.65 -0.75
N GLY A 516 2.46 7.64 -1.23
CA GLY A 516 3.30 6.46 -1.28
C GLY A 516 2.76 5.47 -2.29
N LEU A 517 2.67 4.18 -1.92
CA LEU A 517 2.03 3.14 -2.72
C LEU A 517 0.49 3.30 -2.81
N GLY A 518 -0.11 4.19 -2.00
CA GLY A 518 -1.55 4.38 -1.89
C GLY A 518 -2.14 3.84 -0.58
N SER A 519 -3.46 3.74 -0.52
CA SER A 519 -4.20 3.16 0.60
C SER A 519 -4.40 1.65 0.41
N PRO A 520 -4.61 0.84 1.47
CA PRO A 520 -4.69 -0.60 1.30
C PRO A 520 -6.02 -1.04 0.69
N ASN A 521 -5.96 -2.04 -0.20
CA ASN A 521 -7.02 -3.03 -0.32
C ASN A 521 -6.63 -4.21 0.59
N GLY A 522 -7.17 -4.23 1.81
CA GLY A 522 -6.71 -5.13 2.87
C GLY A 522 -6.81 -6.62 2.52
N LEU A 523 -7.85 -7.04 1.79
CA LEU A 523 -8.05 -8.43 1.40
C LEU A 523 -7.03 -8.86 0.34
N VAL A 524 -6.88 -8.06 -0.71
CA VAL A 524 -5.92 -8.35 -1.79
C VAL A 524 -4.50 -8.34 -1.24
N LEU A 525 -4.14 -7.32 -0.45
CA LEU A 525 -2.85 -7.25 0.20
C LEU A 525 -2.58 -8.48 1.10
N ALA A 526 -3.57 -8.97 1.84
CA ALA A 526 -3.42 -10.16 2.66
C ALA A 526 -3.08 -11.40 1.83
N ARG A 527 -3.83 -11.64 0.73
CA ARG A 527 -3.61 -12.78 -0.18
C ARG A 527 -2.24 -12.71 -0.85
N THR A 528 -1.86 -11.54 -1.32
CA THR A 528 -0.58 -11.32 -1.98
C THR A 528 0.58 -11.53 -1.02
N MET A 529 0.49 -10.97 0.20
CA MET A 529 1.54 -11.14 1.21
C MET A 529 1.67 -12.57 1.71
N THR A 530 0.56 -13.30 1.91
CA THR A 530 0.64 -14.72 2.30
C THR A 530 1.24 -15.56 1.19
N ALA A 531 0.85 -15.34 -0.07
CA ALA A 531 1.41 -16.06 -1.20
C ALA A 531 2.92 -15.81 -1.35
N LEU A 532 3.36 -14.55 -1.28
CA LEU A 532 4.78 -14.18 -1.31
C LEU A 532 5.57 -14.81 -0.14
N ALA A 533 5.01 -14.81 1.07
CA ALA A 533 5.68 -15.38 2.23
C ALA A 533 5.80 -16.91 2.14
N GLN A 534 4.75 -17.60 1.66
CA GLN A 534 4.80 -19.05 1.42
C GLN A 534 5.85 -19.39 0.35
N ALA A 535 5.86 -18.64 -0.77
CA ALA A 535 6.86 -18.78 -1.82
C ALA A 535 8.29 -18.64 -1.28
N GLN A 536 8.56 -17.57 -0.52
CA GLN A 536 9.88 -17.33 0.07
C GLN A 536 10.31 -18.40 1.07
N MET A 537 9.38 -18.91 1.89
CA MET A 537 9.70 -19.87 2.96
C MET A 537 9.88 -21.30 2.46
N PHE A 538 9.11 -21.71 1.45
CA PHE A 538 9.00 -23.11 1.05
C PHE A 538 9.43 -23.38 -0.40
N PHE A 539 9.52 -22.35 -1.25
CA PHE A 539 9.77 -22.45 -2.68
C PHE A 539 10.95 -21.59 -3.15
N ALA A 540 11.87 -21.22 -2.26
CA ALA A 540 13.04 -20.39 -2.59
C ALA A 540 13.99 -20.95 -3.66
N ASN A 541 13.81 -22.21 -4.08
CA ASN A 541 14.59 -22.85 -5.15
C ASN A 541 13.84 -22.85 -6.50
N GLU A 542 12.59 -22.42 -6.54
CA GLU A 542 11.86 -22.26 -7.80
C GLU A 542 12.54 -21.17 -8.64
N PRO A 543 12.79 -21.43 -9.94
CA PRO A 543 13.53 -20.49 -10.77
C PRO A 543 12.70 -19.24 -11.03
N SER A 544 13.33 -18.08 -10.91
CA SER A 544 12.77 -16.82 -11.39
C SER A 544 12.74 -16.80 -12.93
N VAL A 545 11.74 -16.17 -13.55
CA VAL A 545 11.67 -15.99 -15.03
C VAL A 545 12.95 -15.41 -15.63
N VAL A 546 13.52 -14.39 -15.01
CA VAL A 546 14.78 -13.77 -15.40
C VAL A 546 15.67 -13.59 -14.17
N THR A 547 16.97 -13.67 -14.38
CA THR A 547 17.97 -13.34 -13.38
C THR A 547 18.95 -12.31 -13.93
N GLN A 548 19.67 -11.65 -13.03
CA GLN A 548 20.69 -10.69 -13.41
C GLN A 548 22.07 -11.25 -13.07
N THR A 549 22.96 -11.25 -14.06
CA THR A 549 24.38 -11.55 -13.87
C THR A 549 25.06 -10.49 -13.00
N ALA A 550 26.25 -10.81 -12.46
CA ALA A 550 27.05 -9.85 -11.69
C ALA A 550 27.43 -8.57 -12.48
N SER A 551 27.41 -8.60 -13.82
CA SER A 551 27.64 -7.43 -14.67
C SER A 551 26.38 -6.61 -14.98
N GLY A 552 25.22 -6.99 -14.42
CA GLY A 552 23.94 -6.33 -14.67
C GLY A 552 23.21 -6.79 -15.94
N ALA A 553 23.73 -7.80 -16.67
CA ALA A 553 23.09 -8.33 -17.86
C ALA A 553 22.00 -9.34 -17.50
N TRP A 554 20.88 -9.30 -18.22
CA TRP A 554 19.73 -10.20 -18.04
C TRP A 554 19.97 -11.56 -18.71
N GLN A 555 19.46 -12.60 -18.08
CA GLN A 555 19.40 -13.96 -18.61
C GLN A 555 18.10 -14.64 -18.17
N SER A 556 17.62 -15.65 -18.90
CA SER A 556 16.51 -16.50 -18.44
C SER A 556 16.92 -17.26 -17.19
N GLY A 557 15.99 -17.49 -16.26
CA GLY A 557 16.32 -18.22 -15.04
C GLY A 557 16.19 -19.73 -15.18
N ALA A 558 15.47 -20.23 -16.19
CA ALA A 558 15.32 -21.65 -16.45
C ALA A 558 15.16 -21.96 -17.95
N ARG A 559 15.10 -23.26 -18.28
CA ARG A 559 14.55 -23.69 -19.57
C ARG A 559 13.03 -23.58 -19.47
N GLU A 560 12.45 -22.67 -20.22
CA GLU A 560 11.06 -22.25 -20.07
C GLU A 560 10.48 -21.72 -21.39
N SER A 561 9.14 -21.68 -21.48
CA SER A 561 8.43 -20.97 -22.53
C SER A 561 8.01 -19.60 -22.03
N LEU A 562 8.40 -18.52 -22.71
CA LEU A 562 8.08 -17.16 -22.30
C LEU A 562 7.03 -16.54 -23.20
N LEU A 563 5.91 -16.12 -22.62
CA LEU A 563 5.01 -15.14 -23.23
C LEU A 563 5.78 -13.83 -23.39
N VAL A 564 5.66 -13.21 -24.55
CA VAL A 564 6.25 -11.91 -24.87
C VAL A 564 5.10 -10.97 -25.20
N GLN A 565 4.74 -10.16 -24.21
CA GLN A 565 3.57 -9.30 -24.21
C GLN A 565 4.01 -7.85 -24.42
N ILE A 566 3.48 -7.17 -25.43
CA ILE A 566 3.84 -5.79 -25.75
C ILE A 566 2.68 -4.87 -25.39
N THR A 567 2.96 -3.82 -24.63
CA THR A 567 1.99 -2.77 -24.30
C THR A 567 2.51 -1.43 -24.79
N LEU A 568 1.75 -0.77 -25.68
CA LEU A 568 2.14 0.51 -26.26
C LEU A 568 1.04 1.55 -25.98
N PRO A 569 1.36 2.71 -25.39
CA PRO A 569 0.36 3.75 -25.15
C PRO A 569 -0.12 4.42 -26.44
N ALA A 570 0.68 4.39 -27.51
CA ALA A 570 0.32 4.96 -28.81
C ALA A 570 1.21 4.43 -29.95
N GLY A 571 0.71 4.54 -31.18
CA GLY A 571 1.48 4.30 -32.40
C GLY A 571 1.76 2.81 -32.67
N SER A 572 2.97 2.52 -33.12
CA SER A 572 3.42 1.16 -33.42
C SER A 572 4.90 1.02 -33.12
N ALA A 573 5.34 -0.17 -32.69
CA ALA A 573 6.74 -0.44 -32.41
C ALA A 573 7.18 -1.80 -32.97
N ASN A 574 8.44 -1.87 -33.40
CA ASN A 574 9.10 -3.12 -33.69
C ASN A 574 9.87 -3.58 -32.44
N VAL A 575 9.53 -4.76 -31.95
CA VAL A 575 10.15 -5.37 -30.78
C VAL A 575 10.98 -6.56 -31.24
N SER A 576 12.20 -6.67 -30.71
CA SER A 576 13.02 -7.87 -30.87
C SER A 576 13.54 -8.34 -29.53
N LEU A 577 13.30 -9.61 -29.23
CA LEU A 577 13.88 -10.34 -28.11
C LEU A 577 14.92 -11.31 -28.66
N THR A 578 16.11 -11.34 -28.08
CA THR A 578 17.12 -12.38 -28.33
C THR A 578 17.39 -13.11 -27.03
N ALA A 579 17.38 -14.44 -27.09
CA ALA A 579 17.69 -15.34 -25.98
C ALA A 579 18.72 -16.36 -26.47
N GLY A 580 19.98 -16.18 -26.09
CA GLY A 580 21.09 -16.99 -26.61
C GLY A 580 21.14 -16.96 -28.15
N ALA A 581 20.93 -18.12 -28.78
CA ALA A 581 20.91 -18.26 -30.24
C ALA A 581 19.51 -18.05 -30.88
N LYS A 582 18.47 -17.90 -30.07
CA LYS A 582 17.08 -17.75 -30.52
C LYS A 582 16.67 -16.28 -30.56
N SER A 583 15.73 -15.94 -31.43
CA SER A 583 15.20 -14.59 -31.51
C SER A 583 13.73 -14.57 -31.90
N LEU A 584 12.96 -13.68 -31.27
CA LEU A 584 11.59 -13.33 -31.65
C LEU A 584 11.56 -11.89 -32.14
N LYS A 585 10.87 -11.63 -33.26
CA LYS A 585 10.66 -10.29 -33.81
C LYS A 585 9.19 -10.08 -34.08
N MET A 586 8.66 -8.98 -33.59
CA MET A 586 7.24 -8.66 -33.67
C MET A 586 7.04 -7.18 -33.96
N THR A 587 5.91 -6.86 -34.58
CA THR A 587 5.40 -5.49 -34.68
C THR A 587 4.12 -5.42 -33.86
N SER A 588 4.05 -4.45 -32.96
CA SER A 588 2.84 -4.18 -32.17
C SER A 588 2.22 -2.85 -32.56
N GLY A 589 0.90 -2.80 -32.59
CA GLY A 589 0.13 -1.55 -32.55
C GLY A 589 -0.04 -1.05 -31.11
N ALA A 590 -0.69 0.09 -30.96
CA ALA A 590 -1.11 0.63 -29.67
C ALA A 590 -2.12 -0.30 -28.98
N SER A 591 -1.98 -0.43 -27.67
CA SER A 591 -3.01 -1.00 -26.81
C SER A 591 -4.19 -0.02 -26.72
N GLY A 592 -5.38 -0.56 -26.43
CA GLY A 592 -6.55 0.24 -26.09
C GLY A 592 -6.27 1.14 -24.90
N GLN A 593 -6.88 2.33 -24.89
CA GLN A 593 -6.65 3.31 -23.82
C GLN A 593 -7.00 2.78 -22.43
N TYR A 594 -7.96 1.85 -22.36
CA TYR A 594 -8.42 1.19 -21.14
C TYR A 594 -8.21 -0.32 -21.19
N ALA A 595 -7.21 -0.78 -21.97
CA ALA A 595 -6.80 -2.18 -21.96
C ALA A 595 -6.50 -2.61 -20.53
N TRP A 596 -6.92 -3.83 -20.18
CA TRP A 596 -6.83 -4.29 -18.80
C TRP A 596 -5.38 -4.27 -18.33
N THR A 597 -5.18 -3.74 -17.13
CA THR A 597 -3.87 -3.71 -16.46
C THR A 597 -3.82 -4.81 -15.41
N SER A 598 -2.63 -5.12 -14.90
CA SER A 598 -2.49 -6.03 -13.76
C SER A 598 -3.31 -5.57 -12.54
N ARG A 599 -3.40 -4.27 -12.30
CA ARG A 599 -4.26 -3.73 -11.23
C ARG A 599 -5.73 -4.05 -11.47
N PHE A 600 -6.24 -3.77 -12.68
CA PHE A 600 -7.64 -4.00 -12.99
C PHE A 600 -7.99 -5.50 -12.91
N ALA A 601 -7.13 -6.37 -13.44
CA ALA A 601 -7.28 -7.82 -13.34
C ALA A 601 -7.39 -8.30 -11.88
N GLY A 602 -6.47 -7.88 -11.00
CA GLY A 602 -6.51 -8.24 -9.57
C GLY A 602 -7.75 -7.70 -8.84
N GLN A 603 -8.32 -6.59 -9.31
CA GLN A 603 -9.57 -6.03 -8.77
C GLN A 603 -10.81 -6.81 -9.23
N VAL A 604 -10.88 -7.24 -10.49
CA VAL A 604 -12.08 -7.94 -11.03
C VAL A 604 -12.20 -9.39 -10.54
N GLU A 605 -11.10 -9.98 -10.05
CA GLU A 605 -11.09 -11.31 -9.42
C GLU A 605 -11.75 -11.32 -8.03
N GLN A 606 -12.25 -10.17 -7.57
CA GLN A 606 -12.90 -10.06 -6.28
C GLN A 606 -14.41 -10.22 -6.44
N SER A 607 -15.01 -11.07 -5.61
CA SER A 607 -16.46 -11.36 -5.66
C SER A 607 -17.36 -10.14 -5.42
N TYR A 608 -16.83 -9.09 -4.79
CA TYR A 608 -17.53 -7.83 -4.56
C TYR A 608 -17.38 -6.82 -5.70
N PHE A 609 -16.55 -7.09 -6.71
CA PHE A 609 -16.32 -6.19 -7.82
C PHE A 609 -17.48 -6.25 -8.80
N ASP A 610 -18.00 -5.08 -9.16
CA ASP A 610 -19.23 -4.93 -9.95
C ASP A 610 -19.05 -5.45 -11.38
N ASP A 611 -20.00 -6.30 -11.79
CA ASP A 611 -20.04 -6.93 -13.12
C ASP A 611 -20.21 -5.87 -14.22
N ASP A 612 -20.91 -4.75 -13.95
CA ASP A 612 -21.11 -3.70 -14.95
C ASP A 612 -19.83 -2.89 -15.22
N LEU A 613 -18.92 -2.78 -14.24
CA LEU A 613 -17.60 -2.21 -14.48
C LEU A 613 -16.74 -3.09 -15.38
N VAL A 614 -16.90 -4.42 -15.30
CA VAL A 614 -16.21 -5.36 -16.18
C VAL A 614 -16.70 -5.22 -17.61
N ARG A 615 -18.03 -5.22 -17.81
CA ARG A 615 -18.66 -5.00 -19.12
C ARG A 615 -18.27 -3.64 -19.72
N LEU A 616 -18.11 -2.61 -18.88
CA LEU A 616 -17.78 -1.26 -19.34
C LEU A 616 -16.38 -1.15 -19.97
N PHE A 617 -15.43 -1.96 -19.51
CA PHE A 617 -14.04 -1.96 -19.97
C PHE A 617 -13.68 -3.19 -20.81
N ASP A 618 -14.69 -3.88 -21.34
CA ASP A 618 -14.53 -4.98 -22.28
C ASP A 618 -14.04 -4.50 -23.68
N GLN A 619 -13.54 -5.42 -24.52
CA GLN A 619 -13.12 -5.15 -25.92
C GLN A 619 -11.95 -4.16 -26.06
N GLN A 620 -11.18 -3.98 -24.99
CA GLN A 620 -10.01 -3.11 -25.00
C GLN A 620 -8.75 -3.90 -25.36
N SER A 621 -8.47 -3.97 -26.67
CA SER A 621 -7.35 -4.74 -27.21
C SER A 621 -6.01 -4.44 -26.54
N GLN A 622 -5.26 -5.47 -26.18
CA GLN A 622 -3.85 -5.44 -25.82
C GLN A 622 -2.97 -5.22 -27.06
N GLY A 623 -1.66 -5.06 -26.85
CA GLY A 623 -0.71 -5.05 -27.96
C GLY A 623 -0.40 -6.48 -28.45
N ALA A 624 0.67 -6.62 -29.22
CA ALA A 624 1.02 -7.91 -29.80
C ALA A 624 1.53 -8.89 -28.74
N LEU A 625 1.09 -10.15 -28.87
CA LEU A 625 1.51 -11.30 -28.09
C LEU A 625 2.31 -12.27 -28.95
N GLY A 626 3.42 -12.77 -28.42
CA GLY A 626 4.20 -13.84 -29.00
C GLY A 626 4.72 -14.77 -27.91
N GLN A 627 5.40 -15.85 -28.31
CA GLN A 627 5.96 -16.81 -27.38
C GLN A 627 7.31 -17.32 -27.87
N LEU A 628 8.25 -17.51 -26.94
CA LEU A 628 9.60 -17.97 -27.23
C LEU A 628 10.09 -18.95 -26.17
N ASP A 629 10.48 -20.16 -26.60
CA ASP A 629 11.16 -21.09 -25.70
C ASP A 629 12.62 -20.69 -25.54
N VAL A 630 13.12 -20.68 -24.31
CA VAL A 630 14.51 -20.30 -23.96
C VAL A 630 15.19 -21.45 -23.21
N GLY A 631 16.52 -21.51 -23.26
CA GLY A 631 17.31 -22.37 -22.38
C GLY A 631 17.54 -21.73 -21.02
N ALA A 632 18.04 -22.49 -20.05
CA ALA A 632 18.49 -21.91 -18.79
C ALA A 632 19.75 -21.05 -18.99
N ASP A 633 19.80 -19.91 -18.29
CA ASP A 633 20.90 -18.94 -18.37
C ASP A 633 21.15 -18.37 -19.78
N ASP A 634 20.16 -18.43 -20.68
CA ASP A 634 20.29 -17.83 -22.01
C ASP A 634 20.36 -16.31 -21.86
N PRO A 635 21.41 -15.63 -22.38
CA PRO A 635 21.49 -14.18 -22.31
C PRO A 635 20.32 -13.51 -23.01
N LEU A 636 19.64 -12.60 -22.31
CA LEU A 636 18.46 -11.90 -22.80
C LEU A 636 18.80 -10.47 -23.23
N SER A 637 18.30 -10.09 -24.40
CA SER A 637 18.31 -8.69 -24.84
C SER A 637 17.01 -8.33 -25.54
N ILE A 638 16.40 -7.24 -25.09
CA ILE A 638 15.11 -6.75 -25.58
C ILE A 638 15.35 -5.37 -26.17
N PHE A 639 14.90 -5.18 -27.42
CA PHE A 639 14.94 -3.88 -28.09
C PHE A 639 13.55 -3.50 -28.59
N MET A 640 13.19 -2.24 -28.41
CA MET A 640 11.99 -1.63 -28.99
C MET A 640 12.43 -0.44 -29.85
N ASN A 641 12.09 -0.48 -31.14
CA ASN A 641 12.53 0.51 -32.14
C ASN A 641 14.06 0.75 -32.13
N GLY A 642 14.84 -0.28 -31.80
CA GLY A 642 16.30 -0.24 -31.70
C GLY A 642 16.85 0.30 -30.38
N ALA A 643 16.02 0.79 -29.46
CA ALA A 643 16.42 1.16 -28.10
C ALA A 643 16.37 -0.08 -27.18
N SER A 644 17.40 -0.27 -26.34
CA SER A 644 17.40 -1.35 -25.34
C SER A 644 16.35 -1.07 -24.27
N ALA A 645 15.54 -2.07 -23.94
CA ALA A 645 14.62 -1.99 -22.82
C ALA A 645 15.35 -2.20 -21.48
N GLY A 646 15.07 -1.36 -20.49
CA GLY A 646 15.57 -1.49 -19.12
C GLY A 646 14.55 -2.21 -18.25
N GLY A 647 15.00 -2.97 -17.25
CA GLY A 647 14.09 -3.66 -16.33
C GLY A 647 13.34 -2.67 -15.42
N VAL A 648 12.04 -2.90 -15.23
CA VAL A 648 11.19 -2.18 -14.26
C VAL A 648 10.81 -3.15 -13.14
N ALA A 649 11.49 -3.05 -12.00
CA ALA A 649 11.35 -3.97 -10.87
C ALA A 649 11.40 -5.49 -11.17
N PRO A 650 12.15 -5.99 -12.17
CA PRO A 650 12.16 -7.42 -12.52
C PRO A 650 12.68 -8.29 -11.38
N LEU A 651 13.54 -7.76 -10.50
CA LEU A 651 14.02 -8.49 -9.33
C LEU A 651 12.93 -8.69 -8.25
N LEU A 652 11.88 -7.87 -8.26
CA LEU A 652 10.73 -8.02 -7.36
C LEU A 652 9.66 -8.94 -7.96
N THR A 653 9.49 -8.94 -9.29
CA THR A 653 8.40 -9.64 -9.97
C THR A 653 8.76 -11.02 -10.50
N SER A 654 10.05 -11.27 -10.78
CA SER A 654 10.45 -12.46 -11.52
C SER A 654 10.22 -13.78 -10.79
N ALA A 655 10.20 -13.78 -9.45
CA ALA A 655 9.82 -14.96 -8.68
C ALA A 655 8.30 -15.25 -8.75
N ALA A 656 7.48 -14.22 -9.02
CA ALA A 656 6.04 -14.34 -9.19
C ALA A 656 5.62 -14.71 -10.63
N GLY A 657 6.57 -15.15 -11.47
CA GLY A 657 6.29 -15.69 -12.81
C GLY A 657 6.26 -14.67 -13.95
N PHE A 658 6.71 -13.42 -13.74
CA PHE A 658 6.83 -12.43 -14.82
C PHE A 658 7.91 -11.37 -14.57
N ALA A 659 8.38 -10.71 -15.62
CA ALA A 659 9.33 -9.59 -15.54
C ALA A 659 9.04 -8.53 -16.60
N ASP A 660 9.04 -7.27 -16.18
CA ASP A 660 8.70 -6.13 -17.02
C ASP A 660 9.96 -5.36 -17.46
N PHE A 661 9.96 -4.96 -18.73
CA PHE A 661 11.01 -4.17 -19.36
C PHE A 661 10.39 -2.99 -20.11
N GLN A 662 11.03 -1.83 -20.03
CA GLN A 662 10.48 -0.59 -20.57
C GLN A 662 11.47 0.16 -21.46
N THR A 663 10.93 0.82 -22.47
CA THR A 663 11.58 1.93 -23.18
C THR A 663 10.66 3.16 -23.12
N SER A 664 11.13 4.31 -23.63
CA SER A 664 10.27 5.48 -23.78
C SER A 664 9.06 5.27 -24.72
N ALA A 665 9.04 4.20 -25.51
CA ALA A 665 7.97 3.92 -26.46
C ALA A 665 6.88 3.00 -25.89
N GLY A 666 7.16 2.26 -24.82
CA GLY A 666 6.23 1.32 -24.19
C GLY A 666 6.95 0.16 -23.51
N ASP A 667 6.17 -0.84 -23.14
CA ASP A 667 6.56 -1.92 -22.22
C ASP A 667 6.57 -3.28 -22.93
N VAL A 668 7.42 -4.16 -22.42
CA VAL A 668 7.53 -5.58 -22.81
C VAL A 668 7.54 -6.41 -21.53
N ARG A 669 6.53 -7.27 -21.38
CA ARG A 669 6.48 -8.27 -20.31
C ARG A 669 6.96 -9.62 -20.83
N LEU A 670 7.84 -10.26 -20.07
CA LEU A 670 8.15 -11.68 -20.18
C LEU A 670 7.40 -12.42 -19.07
N ALA A 671 6.63 -13.45 -19.39
CA ALA A 671 5.85 -14.17 -18.37
C ALA A 671 5.75 -15.66 -18.66
N LEU A 672 5.56 -16.45 -17.59
CA LEU A 672 5.26 -17.87 -17.71
C LEU A 672 3.80 -18.08 -18.17
N PRO A 673 3.54 -19.05 -19.07
CA PRO A 673 2.19 -19.47 -19.45
C PRO A 673 1.59 -20.50 -18.48
N VAL A 674 2.24 -20.71 -17.32
CA VAL A 674 1.90 -21.76 -16.34
C VAL A 674 1.95 -21.19 -14.93
N ALA A 675 1.15 -21.76 -14.04
CA ALA A 675 1.26 -21.54 -12.61
C ALA A 675 2.20 -22.57 -11.97
N ILE A 676 3.00 -22.16 -11.00
CA ILE A 676 3.72 -23.06 -10.10
C ILE A 676 2.93 -23.13 -8.81
N ALA A 677 2.57 -24.35 -8.37
CA ALA A 677 1.76 -24.55 -7.19
C ALA A 677 2.56 -24.35 -5.89
N GLU A 678 2.71 -23.09 -5.49
CA GLU A 678 3.32 -22.66 -4.24
C GLU A 678 2.33 -22.80 -3.07
N THR A 679 1.97 -24.04 -2.76
CA THR A 679 0.98 -24.39 -1.72
C THR A 679 1.45 -24.01 -0.32
N ALA A 680 0.52 -23.60 0.54
CA ALA A 680 0.81 -23.33 1.95
C ALA A 680 1.59 -24.48 2.64
N ASP A 681 2.61 -24.13 3.41
CA ASP A 681 3.55 -25.05 4.10
C ASP A 681 4.31 -26.03 3.17
N GLY A 682 4.28 -25.81 1.85
CA GLY A 682 4.86 -26.73 0.87
C GLY A 682 4.19 -28.11 0.85
N LEU A 683 2.90 -28.19 1.21
CA LEU A 683 2.19 -29.45 1.37
C LEU A 683 1.61 -30.00 0.06
N ASN A 684 1.58 -31.33 -0.03
CA ASN A 684 0.95 -32.04 -1.14
C ASN A 684 -0.55 -32.26 -0.91
N ASN A 685 -1.28 -32.57 -1.98
CA ASN A 685 -2.71 -32.91 -1.96
C ASN A 685 -3.58 -31.82 -1.31
N GLN A 686 -3.34 -30.57 -1.71
CA GLN A 686 -4.09 -29.39 -1.31
C GLN A 686 -5.22 -29.09 -2.30
N GLN A 687 -6.13 -28.22 -1.87
CA GLN A 687 -7.11 -27.58 -2.74
C GLN A 687 -6.60 -26.18 -3.11
N ALA A 688 -6.53 -25.88 -4.41
CA ALA A 688 -6.28 -24.52 -4.89
C ALA A 688 -7.61 -23.84 -5.23
N ILE A 689 -7.75 -22.58 -4.84
CA ILE A 689 -8.88 -21.75 -5.25
C ILE A 689 -8.63 -21.26 -6.67
N LEU A 690 -9.66 -21.33 -7.51
CA LEU A 690 -9.70 -20.69 -8.81
C LEU A 690 -10.70 -19.54 -8.75
N ARG A 691 -10.24 -18.31 -8.99
CA ARG A 691 -11.12 -17.14 -9.16
C ARG A 691 -11.23 -16.84 -10.63
N VAL A 692 -12.45 -16.79 -11.14
CA VAL A 692 -12.71 -16.68 -12.57
C VAL A 692 -13.67 -15.55 -12.85
N ARG A 693 -13.35 -14.75 -13.88
CA ARG A 693 -14.19 -13.67 -14.36
C ARG A 693 -14.40 -13.82 -15.87
N GLY A 694 -15.64 -13.74 -16.33
CA GLY A 694 -15.96 -13.73 -17.76
C GLY A 694 -16.02 -12.30 -18.29
N GLY A 695 -15.39 -12.03 -19.43
CA GLY A 695 -15.52 -10.77 -20.17
C GLY A 695 -16.30 -10.91 -21.48
N GLY A 696 -16.42 -12.13 -22.01
CA GLY A 696 -17.06 -12.39 -23.31
C GLY A 696 -18.49 -12.92 -23.22
N VAL A 697 -19.20 -12.84 -24.36
CA VAL A 697 -20.57 -13.35 -24.52
C VAL A 697 -20.63 -14.83 -24.91
N ASP A 698 -19.50 -15.41 -25.30
CA ASP A 698 -19.42 -16.79 -25.74
C ASP A 698 -19.45 -17.79 -24.59
N ASN A 699 -19.92 -19.00 -24.91
CA ASN A 699 -19.86 -20.10 -23.96
C ASN A 699 -18.46 -20.70 -23.99
N VAL A 700 -17.67 -20.41 -22.97
CA VAL A 700 -16.27 -20.85 -22.85
C VAL A 700 -16.10 -21.83 -21.71
N SER A 701 -15.06 -22.65 -21.76
CA SER A 701 -14.67 -23.53 -20.66
C SER A 701 -13.17 -23.75 -20.62
N VAL A 702 -12.62 -23.93 -19.43
CA VAL A 702 -11.19 -24.16 -19.19
C VAL A 702 -10.95 -25.45 -18.43
N ALA A 703 -9.93 -26.20 -18.82
CA ALA A 703 -9.39 -27.35 -18.11
C ALA A 703 -7.95 -27.05 -17.67
N PHE A 704 -7.55 -27.70 -16.57
CA PHE A 704 -6.25 -27.50 -15.93
C PHE A 704 -5.48 -28.81 -15.95
N TYR A 705 -4.20 -28.79 -16.30
CA TYR A 705 -3.41 -30.01 -16.43
C TYR A 705 -1.95 -29.84 -16.02
N ARG A 706 -1.35 -30.94 -15.56
CA ARG A 706 0.04 -30.96 -15.11
C ARG A 706 1.01 -31.16 -16.28
N VAL A 707 2.04 -30.32 -16.35
CA VAL A 707 3.21 -30.48 -17.24
C VAL A 707 4.45 -30.88 -16.45
N ASP A 708 5.47 -31.43 -17.13
CA ASP A 708 6.71 -31.89 -16.50
C ASP A 708 7.75 -30.76 -16.33
N ASP A 709 7.64 -29.69 -17.11
CA ASP A 709 8.55 -28.54 -17.06
C ASP A 709 7.89 -27.23 -17.53
N LEU A 710 8.64 -26.13 -17.40
CA LEU A 710 8.20 -24.78 -17.79
C LEU A 710 8.11 -24.57 -19.31
N THR A 711 8.52 -25.54 -20.13
CA THR A 711 8.29 -25.52 -21.58
C THR A 711 6.99 -26.22 -21.99
N GLY A 712 6.30 -26.84 -21.03
CA GLY A 712 5.02 -27.51 -21.26
C GLY A 712 5.15 -28.98 -21.64
N ASP A 713 6.34 -29.58 -21.53
CA ASP A 713 6.55 -30.96 -21.98
C ASP A 713 5.72 -31.96 -21.13
N ILE A 714 5.18 -32.99 -21.79
CA ILE A 714 4.48 -34.11 -21.12
C ILE A 714 5.13 -35.42 -21.59
N GLY A 715 6.01 -35.97 -20.77
CA GLY A 715 6.83 -37.13 -21.08
C GLY A 715 7.76 -36.84 -22.27
N THR A 716 7.40 -37.32 -23.45
CA THR A 716 8.14 -37.08 -24.70
C THR A 716 7.37 -36.21 -25.69
N PHE A 717 6.20 -35.69 -25.30
CA PHE A 717 5.37 -34.85 -26.15
C PHE A 717 5.63 -33.38 -25.83
N HIS A 718 6.06 -32.64 -26.83
CA HIS A 718 6.17 -31.18 -26.79
C HIS A 718 4.83 -30.54 -27.18
N PRO A 719 4.52 -29.32 -26.70
CA PRO A 719 3.36 -28.59 -27.20
C PRO A 719 3.36 -28.49 -28.73
N GLY A 720 2.26 -28.91 -29.36
CA GLY A 720 2.11 -29.00 -30.83
C GLY A 720 2.39 -30.39 -31.44
N ASP A 721 2.97 -31.32 -30.67
CA ASP A 721 3.19 -32.68 -31.14
C ASP A 721 1.87 -33.44 -31.33
N ALA A 722 1.86 -34.34 -32.31
CA ALA A 722 0.78 -35.31 -32.46
C ALA A 722 0.70 -36.20 -31.21
N GLY A 723 -0.41 -36.10 -30.46
CA GLY A 723 -0.62 -36.83 -29.21
C GLY A 723 -0.52 -35.98 -27.95
N TYR A 724 -0.05 -34.73 -28.05
CA TYR A 724 0.05 -33.81 -26.90
C TYR A 724 -1.30 -33.63 -26.19
N ALA A 725 -2.38 -33.40 -26.94
CA ALA A 725 -3.73 -33.25 -26.37
C ALA A 725 -4.20 -34.48 -25.57
N ALA A 726 -3.91 -35.69 -26.05
CA ALA A 726 -4.24 -36.92 -25.33
C ALA A 726 -3.37 -37.10 -24.07
N ALA A 727 -2.10 -36.67 -24.14
CA ALA A 727 -1.20 -36.67 -23.00
C ALA A 727 -1.66 -35.68 -21.91
N ALA A 728 -2.05 -34.47 -22.30
CA ALA A 728 -2.63 -33.46 -21.41
C ALA A 728 -3.92 -33.95 -20.75
N ALA A 729 -4.88 -34.48 -21.53
CA ALA A 729 -6.15 -35.02 -21.02
C ALA A 729 -5.97 -36.12 -19.95
N SER A 730 -4.88 -36.90 -20.03
CA SER A 730 -4.55 -37.93 -19.03
C SER A 730 -4.06 -37.37 -17.69
N ARG A 731 -3.76 -36.07 -17.63
CA ARG A 731 -3.22 -35.34 -16.48
C ARG A 731 -4.10 -34.18 -16.04
N PHE A 732 -5.36 -34.16 -16.47
CA PHE A 732 -6.31 -33.14 -16.03
C PHE A 732 -6.56 -33.24 -14.53
N TYR A 733 -6.54 -32.09 -13.87
CA TYR A 733 -6.99 -31.98 -12.49
C TYR A 733 -8.50 -32.18 -12.41
N GLN A 734 -8.96 -32.65 -11.25
CA GLN A 734 -10.37 -32.71 -10.93
C GLN A 734 -10.80 -31.39 -10.27
N LEU A 735 -12.02 -30.97 -10.56
CA LEU A 735 -12.66 -29.86 -9.87
C LEU A 735 -13.39 -30.38 -8.63
N GLY A 736 -13.48 -29.54 -7.59
CA GLY A 736 -14.23 -29.88 -6.37
C GLY A 736 -15.73 -30.05 -6.61
N SER A 737 -16.27 -29.48 -7.69
CA SER A 737 -17.64 -29.70 -8.18
C SER A 737 -17.82 -31.03 -8.94
N GLY A 738 -16.73 -31.72 -9.24
CA GLY A 738 -16.67 -32.92 -10.08
C GLY A 738 -16.39 -32.60 -11.55
N GLY A 739 -15.73 -33.53 -12.25
CA GLY A 739 -15.29 -33.34 -13.63
C GLY A 739 -13.96 -32.58 -13.70
N ASN A 740 -13.60 -32.16 -14.92
CA ASN A 740 -12.28 -31.59 -15.25
C ASN A 740 -12.36 -30.32 -16.11
N TRP A 741 -13.56 -29.82 -16.39
CA TRP A 741 -13.81 -28.59 -17.15
C TRP A 741 -14.61 -27.62 -16.30
N LEU A 742 -14.09 -26.42 -16.14
CA LEU A 742 -14.76 -25.29 -15.51
C LEU A 742 -15.42 -24.46 -16.60
N ALA A 743 -16.73 -24.27 -16.51
CA ALA A 743 -17.45 -23.38 -17.41
C ALA A 743 -17.10 -21.93 -17.07
N GLY A 744 -17.04 -21.06 -18.08
CA GLY A 744 -16.96 -19.63 -17.87
C GLY A 744 -18.25 -19.11 -17.22
N PRO A 745 -18.17 -18.15 -16.29
CA PRO A 745 -19.33 -17.63 -15.57
C PRO A 745 -20.27 -16.76 -16.44
N GLY A 746 -19.83 -16.46 -17.67
CA GLY A 746 -20.51 -15.57 -18.62
C GLY A 746 -20.14 -14.10 -18.45
N ASP A 747 -20.58 -13.29 -19.41
CA ASP A 747 -20.26 -11.87 -19.56
C ASP A 747 -20.41 -11.06 -18.26
N GLY A 748 -19.29 -10.53 -17.77
CA GLY A 748 -19.13 -9.72 -16.57
C GLY A 748 -19.14 -10.50 -15.25
N ASN A 749 -19.57 -11.76 -15.23
CA ASN A 749 -19.87 -12.48 -14.00
C ASN A 749 -18.61 -13.08 -13.37
N TYR A 750 -18.67 -13.26 -12.04
CA TYR A 750 -17.64 -13.91 -11.24
C TYR A 750 -18.05 -15.32 -10.80
N GLU A 751 -17.09 -16.24 -10.80
CA GLU A 751 -17.22 -17.55 -10.17
C GLU A 751 -15.95 -17.93 -9.41
N GLN A 752 -16.12 -18.75 -8.37
CA GLN A 752 -15.03 -19.37 -7.64
C GLN A 752 -15.17 -20.89 -7.68
N ALA A 753 -14.10 -21.58 -8.08
CA ALA A 753 -14.02 -23.03 -8.11
C ALA A 753 -12.85 -23.55 -7.28
N MET A 754 -12.77 -24.88 -7.15
CA MET A 754 -11.67 -25.56 -6.46
C MET A 754 -10.99 -26.55 -7.40
N LEU A 755 -9.67 -26.52 -7.40
CA LEU A 755 -8.83 -27.52 -8.02
C LEU A 755 -8.38 -28.52 -6.96
N GLU A 756 -8.68 -29.80 -7.14
CA GLU A 756 -8.40 -30.85 -6.17
C GLU A 756 -7.02 -31.50 -6.41
N HIS A 757 -6.44 -32.05 -5.35
CA HIS A 757 -5.22 -32.88 -5.42
C HIS A 757 -3.99 -32.14 -5.98
N VAL A 758 -3.87 -30.85 -5.70
CA VAL A 758 -2.70 -30.04 -6.09
C VAL A 758 -1.55 -30.36 -5.14
N ASN A 759 -0.40 -30.73 -5.69
CA ASN A 759 0.83 -30.99 -4.95
C ASN A 759 1.76 -29.77 -5.01
N ALA A 760 2.61 -29.63 -4.00
CA ALA A 760 3.61 -28.58 -3.94
C ALA A 760 4.58 -28.70 -5.14
N GLY A 761 4.80 -27.59 -5.85
CA GLY A 761 5.70 -27.52 -7.00
C GLY A 761 5.09 -28.07 -8.29
N ASP A 762 3.79 -28.36 -8.32
CA ASP A 762 3.12 -28.70 -9.58
C ASP A 762 3.20 -27.55 -10.58
N ILE A 763 3.57 -27.87 -11.82
CA ILE A 763 3.50 -26.92 -12.93
C ILE A 763 2.16 -27.15 -13.64
N ILE A 764 1.29 -26.15 -13.56
CA ILE A 764 -0.11 -26.23 -14.01
C ILE A 764 -0.28 -25.35 -15.25
N ALA A 765 -0.63 -26.00 -16.36
CA ALA A 765 -1.02 -25.36 -17.60
C ALA A 765 -2.54 -25.44 -17.81
N MET A 766 -3.02 -24.73 -18.82
CA MET A 766 -4.44 -24.59 -19.10
C MET A 766 -4.77 -24.89 -20.57
N GLU A 767 -5.91 -25.53 -20.77
CA GLU A 767 -6.56 -25.73 -22.08
C GLU A 767 -7.91 -25.01 -22.05
N PHE A 768 -8.16 -24.17 -23.04
CA PHE A 768 -9.35 -23.36 -23.16
C PHE A 768 -10.15 -23.79 -24.38
N THR A 769 -11.47 -23.80 -24.28
CA THR A 769 -12.36 -24.10 -25.40
C THR A 769 -13.47 -23.07 -25.48
N ASN A 770 -13.62 -22.48 -26.67
CA ASN A 770 -14.80 -21.74 -27.04
C ASN A 770 -15.84 -22.75 -27.55
N ASN A 771 -16.82 -23.08 -26.71
CA ASN A 771 -17.87 -24.05 -27.03
C ASN A 771 -18.88 -23.50 -28.04
N THR A 772 -18.99 -22.17 -28.19
CA THR A 772 -19.82 -21.56 -29.24
C THR A 772 -19.30 -21.91 -30.62
N HIS A 773 -17.98 -21.78 -30.82
CA HIS A 773 -17.34 -21.91 -32.13
C HIS A 773 -16.63 -23.25 -32.35
N GLY A 774 -16.42 -24.04 -31.29
CA GLY A 774 -15.77 -25.34 -31.35
C GLY A 774 -14.24 -25.27 -31.51
N ASN A 775 -13.64 -24.14 -31.14
CA ASN A 775 -12.19 -23.94 -31.16
C ASN A 775 -11.59 -24.25 -29.78
N THR A 776 -10.39 -24.83 -29.78
CA THR A 776 -9.65 -25.16 -28.56
C THR A 776 -8.25 -24.55 -28.66
N PHE A 777 -7.85 -23.84 -27.61
CA PHE A 777 -6.58 -23.15 -27.49
C PHE A 777 -5.84 -23.62 -26.23
N TRP A 778 -4.52 -23.49 -26.27
CA TRP A 778 -3.59 -23.95 -25.26
C TRP A 778 -2.75 -22.78 -24.76
N ALA A 779 -2.30 -22.88 -23.51
CA ALA A 779 -1.37 -21.92 -22.91
C ALA A 779 -0.05 -21.75 -23.69
N PHE A 780 0.31 -22.77 -24.48
CA PHE A 780 1.48 -22.78 -25.35
C PHE A 780 1.06 -22.59 -26.81
N ALA A 781 1.45 -21.47 -27.41
CA ALA A 781 1.15 -21.11 -28.80
C ALA A 781 1.59 -22.19 -29.79
N GLN A 782 2.64 -22.95 -29.49
CA GLN A 782 3.11 -24.08 -30.29
C GLN A 782 2.05 -25.17 -30.51
N ALA A 783 1.08 -25.28 -29.60
CA ALA A 783 -0.06 -26.19 -29.70
C ALA A 783 -1.32 -25.56 -30.35
N ASN A 784 -1.26 -24.27 -30.70
CA ASN A 784 -2.37 -23.53 -31.31
C ASN A 784 -2.21 -23.43 -32.83
N GLU A 785 -3.15 -22.73 -33.47
CA GLU A 785 -3.13 -22.49 -34.90
C GLU A 785 -1.94 -21.63 -35.35
N GLN A 786 -1.68 -21.69 -36.66
CA GLN A 786 -0.72 -20.83 -37.32
C GLN A 786 -1.39 -19.85 -38.27
N VAL A 787 -1.11 -18.56 -38.09
CA VAL A 787 -1.50 -17.49 -39.01
C VAL A 787 -0.24 -16.90 -39.63
N GLY A 788 -0.15 -16.93 -40.96
CA GLY A 788 1.05 -16.45 -41.66
C GLY A 788 2.33 -17.24 -41.33
N GLY A 789 2.19 -18.50 -40.90
CA GLY A 789 3.32 -19.36 -40.48
C GLY A 789 3.87 -19.04 -39.09
N GLN A 790 3.15 -18.25 -38.28
CA GLN A 790 3.46 -17.98 -36.88
C GLN A 790 2.38 -18.58 -35.99
N ASN A 791 2.79 -19.22 -34.91
CA ASN A 791 1.89 -19.72 -33.88
C ASN A 791 1.15 -18.56 -33.19
N VAL A 792 -0.14 -18.73 -32.92
CA VAL A 792 -0.97 -17.72 -32.27
C VAL A 792 -1.02 -17.97 -30.76
N GLY A 793 -0.71 -16.94 -29.97
CA GLY A 793 -0.90 -16.95 -28.52
C GLY A 793 -2.31 -16.51 -28.15
N HIS A 794 -2.92 -17.21 -27.19
CA HIS A 794 -4.27 -16.93 -26.67
C HIS A 794 -4.28 -16.62 -25.18
N LEU A 795 -3.10 -16.54 -24.55
CA LEU A 795 -2.95 -16.38 -23.12
C LEU A 795 -2.14 -15.13 -22.80
N TRP A 796 -2.69 -14.25 -21.99
CA TRP A 796 -2.05 -13.03 -21.52
C TRP A 796 -1.84 -13.09 -20.01
N ASN A 797 -0.61 -12.90 -19.52
CA ASN A 797 -0.37 -12.85 -18.07
C ASN A 797 -0.68 -11.45 -17.52
N TYR A 798 -1.56 -11.39 -16.53
CA TYR A 798 -1.94 -10.16 -15.81
C TYR A 798 -1.21 -9.98 -14.47
N ALA A 799 -0.04 -10.61 -14.30
CA ALA A 799 0.77 -10.71 -13.08
C ALA A 799 0.43 -11.94 -12.22
N MET A 800 0.74 -11.88 -10.93
CA MET A 800 0.89 -13.02 -10.03
C MET A 800 -0.26 -14.03 -10.13
N ASN A 801 0.03 -15.20 -10.71
CA ASN A 801 -0.92 -16.31 -10.87
C ASN A 801 -2.24 -15.96 -11.58
N THR A 802 -2.27 -14.90 -12.40
CA THR A 802 -3.44 -14.48 -13.18
C THR A 802 -3.17 -14.51 -14.67
N TRP A 803 -4.07 -15.13 -15.42
CA TRP A 803 -4.05 -15.11 -16.89
C TRP A 803 -5.43 -14.83 -17.48
N GLY A 804 -5.43 -14.10 -18.59
CA GLY A 804 -6.59 -13.85 -19.43
C GLY A 804 -6.53 -14.57 -20.77
N TRP A 805 -7.69 -14.97 -21.28
CA TRP A 805 -7.85 -15.73 -22.52
C TRP A 805 -8.48 -14.90 -23.63
N GLU A 806 -8.02 -15.17 -24.84
CA GLU A 806 -8.66 -14.76 -26.10
C GLU A 806 -9.35 -15.97 -26.74
N ASP A 807 -10.62 -15.85 -27.08
CA ASP A 807 -11.49 -16.96 -27.43
C ASP A 807 -11.65 -17.22 -28.95
N THR A 808 -11.01 -16.40 -29.78
CA THR A 808 -11.26 -16.37 -31.22
C THR A 808 -10.02 -16.73 -32.04
N PHE A 809 -10.20 -17.63 -33.02
CA PHE A 809 -9.16 -18.10 -33.94
C PHE A 809 -8.44 -16.93 -34.63
N GLY A 810 -7.10 -16.98 -34.65
CA GLY A 810 -6.24 -15.93 -35.17
C GLY A 810 -5.95 -14.81 -34.17
N GLY A 811 -6.36 -14.98 -32.92
CA GLY A 811 -6.17 -14.03 -31.81
C GLY A 811 -7.13 -12.84 -31.90
N GLY A 812 -8.41 -13.13 -32.22
CA GLY A 812 -9.53 -12.21 -32.43
C GLY A 812 -9.32 -10.71 -32.23
N ASP A 813 -9.93 -10.15 -31.19
CA ASP A 813 -9.90 -8.71 -30.90
C ASP A 813 -8.80 -8.30 -29.90
N ARG A 814 -8.17 -9.28 -29.26
CA ARG A 814 -6.96 -9.19 -28.44
C ARG A 814 -7.17 -8.52 -27.10
N ASP A 815 -8.38 -8.47 -26.58
CA ASP A 815 -8.58 -7.92 -25.23
C ASP A 815 -8.15 -8.90 -24.11
N PHE A 816 -8.07 -10.20 -24.43
CA PHE A 816 -7.66 -11.29 -23.54
C PHE A 816 -8.43 -11.28 -22.21
N ASN A 817 -9.71 -10.92 -22.24
CA ASN A 817 -10.54 -10.88 -21.04
C ASN A 817 -11.81 -11.75 -21.18
N ASP A 818 -11.98 -12.50 -22.29
CA ASP A 818 -13.08 -13.45 -22.49
C ASP A 818 -13.25 -14.39 -21.28
N LEU A 819 -12.12 -14.82 -20.74
CA LEU A 819 -12.02 -15.50 -19.45
C LEU A 819 -10.72 -15.12 -18.74
N VAL A 820 -10.82 -14.56 -17.54
CA VAL A 820 -9.69 -14.35 -16.64
C VAL A 820 -9.71 -15.38 -15.53
N VAL A 821 -8.57 -15.99 -15.26
CA VAL A 821 -8.39 -17.05 -14.26
C VAL A 821 -7.22 -16.69 -13.36
N GLN A 822 -7.47 -16.64 -12.06
CA GLN A 822 -6.45 -16.56 -11.01
C GLN A 822 -6.37 -17.87 -10.24
N PHE A 823 -5.14 -18.35 -10.01
CA PHE A 823 -4.86 -19.42 -9.06
C PHE A 823 -4.46 -18.86 -7.71
N ASP A 824 -5.04 -19.42 -6.65
CA ASP A 824 -4.67 -19.11 -5.28
C ASP A 824 -4.42 -20.40 -4.49
N PHE A 825 -3.16 -20.61 -4.15
CA PHE A 825 -2.66 -21.82 -3.49
C PHE A 825 -2.62 -21.71 -1.96
N THR A 826 -2.99 -20.56 -1.39
CA THR A 826 -2.74 -20.27 0.04
C THR A 826 -4.00 -19.89 0.81
N SER A 827 -4.96 -19.20 0.20
CA SER A 827 -6.11 -18.64 0.92
C SER A 827 -7.10 -19.66 1.47
N ASN A 828 -7.05 -20.92 1.03
CA ASN A 828 -7.87 -22.00 1.59
C ASN A 828 -7.22 -22.66 2.82
N SER A 829 -5.97 -22.31 3.16
CA SER A 829 -5.27 -22.86 4.32
C SER A 829 -5.78 -22.26 5.64
N GLY A 830 -5.48 -22.93 6.76
CA GLY A 830 -5.95 -22.55 8.08
C GLY A 830 -7.48 -22.57 8.18
N HIS A 831 -8.06 -21.46 8.67
CA HIS A 831 -9.51 -21.25 8.72
C HIS A 831 -10.09 -20.70 7.41
N GLY A 832 -9.26 -20.34 6.42
CA GLY A 832 -9.71 -19.78 5.15
C GLY A 832 -10.32 -18.38 5.26
N TRP A 833 -9.81 -17.54 6.17
CA TRP A 833 -10.35 -16.18 6.41
C TRP A 833 -10.26 -15.25 5.19
N ILE A 834 -9.34 -15.52 4.27
CA ILE A 834 -9.11 -14.73 3.06
C ILE A 834 -9.52 -15.49 1.79
N LYS A 835 -10.37 -16.52 1.91
CA LYS A 835 -10.86 -17.31 0.77
C LYS A 835 -11.57 -16.48 -0.28
#